data_AF-A0A9X3TUC7-F1
#
_entry.id   AF-A0A9X3TUC7-F1
#
_cell.length_a   1.000
_cell.length_b   1.000
_cell.length_c   1.000
_cell.angle_alpha   90.00
_cell.angle_beta   90.00
_cell.angle_gamma   90.00
#
_symmetry.space_group_name_H-M   'P 1'
#
loop_
_entity.id
_entity.type
_entity.pdbx_description
1 polymer ?
#
loop_
_entity_poly.entity_id
_entity_poly.type
_entity_poly.pdbx_seq_one_letter_code
_entity_poly.pdbx_strand_id
1 'polypeptide(L)'
;MKTVQQPLNKQKPDQIQIIGVGSDGEESQEGESQDGKFRPVQLAFNLEQIQEWREAIYAKIVEKCGERRYWESWAKDVAIIAERHKTHISTILEGTDAKAREAQKAFATFLEGLRTNINDGIGQEEAIEMLAQHLVTKPVFDALFEGYYFSTHNPVSQSMQKVLDVLEGHALWKETESLEGFYESVRRRASGIDNAEGKQKIIIELYDKFFRTAFPKMAERLGIVYTPTEVVDFILKSADDALQEEFGMHLSDEGVHILDPFTGTGTFIVRLLQNGLIRTEDLVRKYLNELHANEIVLLAYYIAAINIEEAYHRLSGKNYEPFPGIVLTDTFRLGEDKDTLAETMFPENNERIFRQNRQEIRVIVGNPPYSAKQDSENDNNRNLKYSYLDQRITKTYAAASSATNKNSIYDSYIRAFRWASDRIGDQGIIAFVTNGSFIDNNTTDGLRKCLVEEFTTIYCFNLRGNQRTSGEQSKKEGGKIFGSGSRAGIAITLLIKNPKKKGNCQIFYHDIGDYLSREDKLKIIADYSSFKNMEWQKITPNDSHDWINQRDPVFDNFISIGDKKDKISQTIFTTYSRGIETRRDAWAYNFSRQHLTSNMSRMIDFYNAQVRDYEVASKHEKPDVETIIDNDPKKISWSRKLKNDLGRFVHHEFKPGLVVRSMYRPFCKQWTYFDPGFNDFSGQMPKIFPQNGQKNLMIYLSGTGGSKEFSALIVDLLPDLNLQHSGGQGFPLFTYEKIDNSGGLFEAETTDDFVKKENIPESILYKFGKAYDSKISKEDIFYYVYGVLHSPEYKERFAADLKKVLPRIPMVQDFWSFSKAGRELAYWHLNYETVEPWPLDEIHQGDLQVDDYYRVEKMRFGKGPGGKPDKTTIVYNANITLSGIPLEAYDYVVNGKSAIEWIMDRYQVATDRDSGIVNDPNQWSDDPRYIVDLIKRIVRVSMETERILKGLPGLGLE
;
A
#
# COMPACT_ATOMS: atom_id res chain seq x y z
N MET A 1 33.02 24.62 3.90
CA MET A 1 31.64 24.92 3.46
C MET A 1 31.35 24.44 2.04
N LYS A 2 32.16 24.79 1.00
CA LYS A 2 32.06 24.17 -0.35
C LYS A 2 32.31 22.65 -0.39
N THR A 3 32.77 22.10 0.72
CA THR A 3 32.93 20.65 0.91
C THR A 3 31.62 19.86 0.79
N VAL A 4 30.46 20.48 1.07
CA VAL A 4 29.14 19.82 0.94
C VAL A 4 28.74 19.67 -0.54
N GLN A 5 29.29 20.49 -1.44
CA GLN A 5 29.00 20.47 -2.89
C GLN A 5 29.88 19.50 -3.68
N GLN A 6 31.01 19.07 -3.11
CA GLN A 6 31.98 18.18 -3.77
C GLN A 6 31.41 16.85 -4.31
N PRO A 7 30.41 16.20 -3.68
CA PRO A 7 29.82 14.98 -4.24
C PRO A 7 28.80 15.25 -5.37
N LEU A 8 28.45 16.51 -5.63
CA LEU A 8 27.42 16.92 -6.59
C LEU A 8 27.98 17.52 -7.88
N ASN A 9 29.22 18.00 -7.87
CA ASN A 9 29.88 18.61 -9.03
C ASN A 9 30.74 17.60 -9.78
N LYS A 10 30.78 17.71 -11.12
CA LYS A 10 31.71 16.91 -11.94
C LYS A 10 33.14 17.46 -11.85
N GLN A 11 33.30 18.77 -11.65
CA GLN A 11 34.59 19.43 -11.43
C GLN A 11 34.87 19.71 -9.95
N LYS A 12 36.12 19.48 -9.50
CA LYS A 12 36.53 19.78 -8.11
C LYS A 12 36.90 21.27 -7.98
N PRO A 13 36.62 21.92 -6.84
CA PRO A 13 36.88 23.34 -6.68
C PRO A 13 38.38 23.66 -6.65
N ASP A 14 38.81 24.63 -7.44
CA ASP A 14 40.22 25.06 -7.57
C ASP A 14 40.86 25.56 -6.25
N GLN A 15 40.02 25.94 -5.28
CA GLN A 15 40.43 26.49 -3.99
C GLN A 15 40.98 25.44 -3.00
N ILE A 16 40.73 24.14 -3.23
CA ILE A 16 41.23 23.05 -2.38
C ILE A 16 41.99 22.06 -3.25
N GLN A 17 43.32 22.20 -3.30
CA GLN A 17 44.19 21.27 -4.00
C GLN A 17 44.83 20.31 -2.99
N ILE A 18 44.57 19.02 -3.17
CA ILE A 18 45.27 17.96 -2.44
C ILE A 18 46.43 17.52 -3.33
N ILE A 19 47.64 17.86 -2.92
CA ILE A 19 48.87 17.65 -3.68
C ILE A 19 49.69 16.58 -2.95
N GLY A 20 50.06 15.52 -3.66
CA GLY A 20 51.03 14.55 -3.16
C GLY A 20 52.43 15.13 -3.30
N VAL A 21 53.14 15.34 -2.20
CA VAL A 21 54.53 15.83 -2.21
C VAL A 21 55.47 14.64 -2.02
N GLY A 22 56.29 14.36 -3.04
CA GLY A 22 57.42 13.43 -3.00
C GLY A 22 58.74 14.17 -3.24
N SER A 23 59.89 13.56 -2.93
CA SER A 23 61.19 14.19 -3.13
C SER A 23 61.48 14.40 -4.63
N ASP A 24 61.77 15.64 -5.00
CA ASP A 24 62.16 16.04 -6.35
C ASP A 24 63.35 15.20 -6.86
N GLY A 25 63.14 14.54 -7.99
CA GLY A 25 64.23 13.98 -8.78
C GLY A 25 64.94 15.12 -9.52
N GLU A 26 65.80 15.85 -8.81
CA GLU A 26 66.94 16.49 -9.48
C GLU A 26 67.95 15.40 -9.84
N GLU A 27 68.38 15.43 -11.11
CA GLU A 27 69.35 14.52 -11.71
C GLU A 27 70.60 14.36 -10.85
N SER A 28 70.85 13.13 -10.42
CA SER A 28 72.11 12.73 -9.79
C SER A 28 73.24 12.80 -10.82
N GLN A 29 74.12 13.80 -10.71
CA GLN A 29 75.49 13.66 -11.19
C GLN A 29 76.28 12.71 -10.27
N GLU A 30 77.02 11.82 -10.92
CA GLU A 30 77.87 10.79 -10.33
C GLU A 30 78.90 11.36 -9.33
N GLY A 31 79.02 10.71 -8.19
CA GLY A 31 80.08 10.94 -7.21
C GLY A 31 80.26 9.72 -6.33
N GLU A 32 81.29 8.94 -6.62
CA GLU A 32 81.70 7.79 -5.84
C GLU A 32 82.17 8.14 -4.42
N SER A 33 81.90 7.18 -3.52
CA SER A 33 82.71 6.76 -2.37
C SER A 33 82.36 7.24 -0.95
N GLN A 34 82.14 6.21 -0.12
CA GLN A 34 82.49 6.02 1.30
C GLN A 34 81.86 6.96 2.35
N ASP A 35 80.80 6.51 3.01
CA ASP A 35 80.95 5.83 4.31
C ASP A 35 79.61 5.31 4.83
N GLY A 36 79.65 4.16 5.50
CA GLY A 36 78.46 3.44 5.96
C GLY A 36 77.70 4.17 7.07
N LYS A 37 76.53 4.74 6.74
CA LYS A 37 75.42 4.97 7.69
C LYS A 37 74.09 4.69 7.00
N PHE A 38 73.30 3.80 7.59
CA PHE A 38 71.89 3.58 7.25
C PHE A 38 71.14 4.92 7.18
N ARG A 39 70.70 5.33 5.99
CA ARG A 39 69.56 6.24 5.82
C ARG A 39 68.29 5.38 5.76
N PRO A 40 67.19 5.70 6.47
CA PRO A 40 65.94 5.00 6.27
C PRO A 40 65.49 5.23 4.83
N VAL A 41 65.23 4.14 4.11
CA VAL A 41 64.59 4.16 2.79
C VAL A 41 63.21 4.77 2.99
N GLN A 42 63.04 6.02 2.57
CA GLN A 42 61.73 6.64 2.45
C GLN A 42 61.02 5.89 1.32
N LEU A 43 60.03 5.07 1.69
CA LEU A 43 59.14 4.38 0.75
C LEU A 43 58.60 5.40 -0.25
N ALA A 44 59.00 5.25 -1.51
CA ALA A 44 58.41 5.99 -2.62
C ALA A 44 56.91 5.69 -2.64
N PHE A 45 56.09 6.72 -2.43
CA PHE A 45 54.64 6.61 -2.53
C PHE A 45 54.26 6.29 -3.98
N ASN A 46 53.53 5.18 -4.17
CA ASN A 46 53.13 4.71 -5.48
C ASN A 46 52.08 5.66 -6.08
N LEU A 47 52.35 6.18 -7.28
CA LEU A 47 51.59 7.27 -7.92
C LEU A 47 50.10 6.92 -8.17
N GLU A 48 49.76 5.65 -8.31
CA GLU A 48 48.36 5.19 -8.48
C GLU A 48 47.52 5.31 -7.20
N GLN A 49 48.13 5.18 -6.01
CA GLN A 49 47.42 5.31 -4.73
C GLN A 49 47.10 6.78 -4.39
N ILE A 50 47.85 7.75 -4.91
CA ILE A 50 47.64 9.17 -4.58
C ILE A 50 46.23 9.62 -5.01
N GLN A 51 45.69 9.08 -6.11
CA GLN A 51 44.35 9.42 -6.59
C GLN A 51 43.26 8.91 -5.63
N GLU A 52 43.34 7.64 -5.21
CA GLU A 52 42.39 7.03 -4.26
C GLU A 52 42.45 7.72 -2.88
N TRP A 53 43.65 8.03 -2.41
CA TRP A 53 43.83 8.75 -1.14
C TRP A 53 43.31 10.17 -1.24
N ARG A 54 43.52 10.84 -2.37
CA ARG A 54 42.95 12.15 -2.64
C ARG A 54 41.42 12.11 -2.57
N GLU A 55 40.80 11.10 -3.16
CA GLU A 55 39.34 10.89 -3.09
C GLU A 55 38.86 10.57 -1.66
N ALA A 56 39.57 9.71 -0.94
CA ALA A 56 39.25 9.37 0.45
C ALA A 56 39.40 10.58 1.39
N ILE A 57 40.40 11.45 1.17
CA ILE A 57 40.58 12.68 1.93
C ILE A 57 39.44 13.65 1.63
N TYR A 58 39.06 13.86 0.36
CA TYR A 58 37.88 14.68 0.04
C TYR A 58 36.62 14.14 0.72
N ALA A 59 36.38 12.82 0.66
CA ALA A 59 35.24 12.18 1.33
C ALA A 59 35.27 12.40 2.87
N LYS A 60 36.45 12.28 3.50
CA LYS A 60 36.61 12.54 4.94
C LYS A 60 36.42 14.00 5.32
N ILE A 61 36.84 14.96 4.50
CA ILE A 61 36.59 16.39 4.76
C ILE A 61 35.08 16.66 4.68
N VAL A 62 34.34 16.04 3.72
CA VAL A 62 32.87 16.14 3.67
C VAL A 62 32.24 15.57 4.94
N GLU A 63 32.67 14.38 5.38
CA GLU A 63 32.14 13.68 6.56
C GLU A 63 32.40 14.44 7.87
N LYS A 64 33.60 15.02 8.04
CA LYS A 64 34.04 15.61 9.32
C LYS A 64 33.85 17.12 9.42
N CYS A 65 33.87 17.83 8.29
CA CYS A 65 33.86 19.30 8.25
C CYS A 65 32.62 19.89 7.55
N GLY A 66 31.61 19.07 7.21
CA GLY A 66 30.30 19.55 6.77
C GLY A 66 29.53 20.23 7.92
N GLU A 67 28.85 21.34 7.64
CA GLU A 67 27.99 21.99 8.64
C GLU A 67 26.77 21.12 9.00
N ARG A 68 26.44 21.10 10.29
CA ARG A 68 25.39 20.23 10.88
C ARG A 68 23.97 20.81 10.87
N ARG A 69 23.71 22.00 10.30
CA ARG A 69 22.33 22.50 10.12
C ARG A 69 21.72 21.91 8.85
N TYR A 70 21.23 20.67 8.99
CA TYR A 70 20.48 19.98 7.93
C TYR A 70 19.17 20.72 7.62
N TRP A 71 18.69 20.66 6.38
CA TRP A 71 17.37 21.21 6.01
C TRP A 71 16.22 20.69 6.89
N GLU A 72 16.39 19.52 7.50
CA GLU A 72 15.47 18.95 8.50
C GLU A 72 15.28 19.86 9.73
N SER A 73 16.31 20.62 10.15
CA SER A 73 16.18 21.55 11.27
C SER A 73 15.34 22.77 10.88
N TRP A 74 15.47 23.26 9.64
CA TRP A 74 14.70 24.38 9.12
C TRP A 74 13.24 24.02 8.83
N ALA A 75 12.96 22.75 8.49
CA ALA A 75 11.62 22.31 8.14
C ALA A 75 10.60 22.50 9.28
N LYS A 76 11.02 22.40 10.54
CA LYS A 76 10.16 22.68 11.70
C LYS A 76 9.78 24.14 11.80
N ASP A 77 10.75 25.04 11.61
CA ASP A 77 10.51 26.49 11.64
C ASP A 77 9.59 26.90 10.49
N VAL A 78 9.75 26.29 9.32
CA VAL A 78 8.87 26.51 8.17
C VAL A 78 7.46 25.99 8.39
N ALA A 79 7.28 24.83 9.02
CA ALA A 79 5.94 24.36 9.40
C ALA A 79 5.23 25.38 10.29
N ILE A 80 5.95 25.96 11.27
CA ILE A 80 5.41 27.00 12.15
C ILE A 80 5.05 28.26 11.36
N ILE A 81 5.89 28.68 10.40
CA ILE A 81 5.65 29.88 9.58
C ILE A 81 4.47 29.66 8.63
N ALA A 82 4.36 28.50 8.00
CA ALA A 82 3.22 28.16 7.17
C ALA A 82 1.90 28.21 7.97
N GLU A 83 1.89 27.68 9.20
CA GLU A 83 0.72 27.78 10.09
C GLU A 83 0.40 29.22 10.52
N ARG A 84 1.42 30.07 10.71
CA ARG A 84 1.21 31.52 10.93
C ARG A 84 0.61 32.19 9.71
N HIS A 85 1.12 31.92 8.51
CA HIS A 85 0.55 32.43 7.26
C HIS A 85 -0.91 31.99 7.09
N LYS A 86 -1.24 30.72 7.36
CA LYS A 86 -2.62 30.23 7.35
C LYS A 86 -3.50 31.04 8.32
N THR A 87 -3.05 31.18 9.58
CA THR A 87 -3.77 31.92 10.62
C THR A 87 -3.98 33.39 10.23
N HIS A 88 -2.95 34.02 9.67
CA HIS A 88 -3.00 35.40 9.22
C HIS A 88 -3.99 35.57 8.06
N ILE A 89 -3.90 34.73 7.02
CA ILE A 89 -4.84 34.76 5.89
C ILE A 89 -6.28 34.56 6.40
N SER A 90 -6.51 33.58 7.28
CA SER A 90 -7.83 33.38 7.89
C SER A 90 -8.32 34.63 8.63
N THR A 91 -7.45 35.28 9.41
CA THR A 91 -7.79 36.51 10.14
C THR A 91 -8.17 37.66 9.20
N ILE A 92 -7.47 37.81 8.07
CA ILE A 92 -7.82 38.81 7.04
C ILE A 92 -9.21 38.50 6.48
N LEU A 93 -9.50 37.22 6.19
CA LEU A 93 -10.77 36.78 5.63
C LEU A 93 -11.94 36.87 6.63
N GLU A 94 -11.67 36.89 7.95
CA GLU A 94 -12.68 37.10 9.00
C GLU A 94 -12.96 38.59 9.28
N GLY A 95 -12.12 39.49 8.76
CA GLY A 95 -12.28 40.93 8.92
C GLY A 95 -13.59 41.47 8.32
N THR A 96 -14.05 42.62 8.83
CA THR A 96 -15.32 43.24 8.40
C THR A 96 -15.16 44.59 7.71
N ASP A 97 -13.93 45.11 7.64
CA ASP A 97 -13.61 46.40 7.03
C ASP A 97 -13.61 46.35 5.50
N ALA A 98 -13.48 47.51 4.85
CA ALA A 98 -13.57 47.61 3.40
C ALA A 98 -12.47 46.82 2.68
N LYS A 99 -11.28 46.72 3.27
CA LYS A 99 -10.14 45.97 2.74
C LYS A 99 -10.34 44.46 2.88
N ALA A 100 -10.86 44.01 4.02
CA ALA A 100 -11.21 42.60 4.24
C ALA A 100 -12.28 42.14 3.24
N ARG A 101 -13.26 42.98 2.89
CA ARG A 101 -14.26 42.65 1.85
C ARG A 101 -13.65 42.50 0.45
N GLU A 102 -12.64 43.31 0.14
CA GLU A 102 -11.88 43.20 -1.12
C GLU A 102 -11.06 41.90 -1.16
N ALA A 103 -10.35 41.60 -0.06
CA ALA A 103 -9.64 40.34 0.14
C ALA A 103 -10.55 39.11 0.05
N GLN A 104 -11.72 39.13 0.71
CA GLN A 104 -12.73 38.07 0.63
C GLN A 104 -13.20 37.84 -0.81
N LYS A 105 -13.44 38.92 -1.58
CA LYS A 105 -13.87 38.81 -2.97
C LYS A 105 -12.77 38.22 -3.87
N ALA A 106 -11.54 38.67 -3.70
CA ALA A 106 -10.39 38.14 -4.42
C ALA A 106 -10.16 36.66 -4.08
N PHE A 107 -10.22 36.31 -2.79
CA PHE A 107 -10.09 34.92 -2.32
C PHE A 107 -11.23 34.03 -2.81
N ALA A 108 -12.48 34.51 -2.83
CA ALA A 108 -13.60 33.75 -3.37
C ALA A 108 -13.43 33.44 -4.86
N THR A 109 -12.91 34.41 -5.63
CA THR A 109 -12.59 34.21 -7.06
C THR A 109 -11.43 33.22 -7.24
N PHE A 110 -10.44 33.27 -6.35
CA PHE A 110 -9.34 32.30 -6.32
C PHE A 110 -9.81 30.88 -5.99
N LEU A 111 -10.65 30.73 -4.96
CA LEU A 111 -11.21 29.44 -4.55
C LEU A 111 -12.04 28.83 -5.67
N GLU A 112 -12.88 29.63 -6.34
CA GLU A 112 -13.62 29.17 -7.52
C GLU A 112 -12.66 28.76 -8.65
N GLY A 113 -11.63 29.57 -8.88
CA GLY A 113 -10.47 29.27 -9.74
C GLY A 113 -9.91 27.87 -9.54
N LEU A 114 -9.56 27.57 -8.28
CA LEU A 114 -8.99 26.27 -7.91
C LEU A 114 -10.00 25.14 -8.08
N ARG A 115 -11.27 25.37 -7.75
CA ARG A 115 -12.32 24.37 -7.92
C ARG A 115 -12.45 23.98 -9.38
N THR A 116 -12.59 24.95 -10.28
CA THR A 116 -12.72 24.68 -11.72
C THR A 116 -11.48 23.99 -12.31
N ASN A 117 -10.27 24.43 -11.95
CA ASN A 117 -9.03 23.88 -12.53
C ASN A 117 -8.67 22.49 -11.96
N ILE A 118 -8.98 22.26 -10.68
CA ILE A 118 -8.54 21.08 -9.93
C ILE A 118 -9.76 20.23 -9.56
N ASN A 119 -10.50 20.55 -8.49
CA ASN A 119 -11.72 19.81 -8.11
C ASN A 119 -12.66 20.61 -7.19
N ASP A 120 -13.97 20.33 -7.27
CA ASP A 120 -15.01 21.04 -6.47
C ASP A 120 -14.92 20.77 -4.97
N GLY A 121 -14.21 19.70 -4.58
CA GLY A 121 -14.00 19.33 -3.19
C GLY A 121 -13.05 20.28 -2.44
N ILE A 122 -12.34 21.17 -3.14
CA ILE A 122 -11.41 22.11 -2.50
C ILE A 122 -12.16 23.05 -1.57
N GLY A 123 -11.84 22.92 -0.28
CA GLY A 123 -12.35 23.76 0.79
C GLY A 123 -11.59 25.08 0.92
N GLN A 124 -12.15 26.00 1.72
CA GLN A 124 -11.47 27.26 2.05
C GLN A 124 -10.13 27.02 2.76
N GLU A 125 -10.07 26.10 3.73
CA GLU A 125 -8.82 25.79 4.44
C GLU A 125 -7.73 25.27 3.50
N GLU A 126 -8.08 24.42 2.53
CA GLU A 126 -7.14 23.88 1.55
C GLU A 126 -6.62 24.96 0.60
N ALA A 127 -7.48 25.88 0.16
CA ALA A 127 -7.06 27.02 -0.65
C ALA A 127 -6.15 27.99 0.13
N ILE A 128 -6.43 28.24 1.42
CA ILE A 128 -5.54 29.03 2.30
C ILE A 128 -4.19 28.33 2.45
N GLU A 129 -4.21 27.00 2.63
CA GLU A 129 -3.00 26.20 2.71
C GLU A 129 -2.16 26.27 1.43
N MET A 130 -2.79 26.23 0.24
CA MET A 130 -2.08 26.40 -1.04
C MET A 130 -1.40 27.78 -1.16
N LEU A 131 -2.05 28.86 -0.72
CA LEU A 131 -1.43 30.20 -0.70
C LEU A 131 -0.26 30.28 0.28
N ALA A 132 -0.42 29.72 1.50
CA ALA A 132 0.65 29.67 2.48
C ALA A 132 1.86 28.87 1.96
N GLN A 133 1.62 27.78 1.23
CA GLN A 133 2.69 27.01 0.58
C GLN A 133 3.38 27.81 -0.52
N HIS A 134 2.63 28.53 -1.35
CA HIS A 134 3.21 29.38 -2.38
C HIS A 134 4.15 30.42 -1.78
N LEU A 135 3.75 31.09 -0.68
CA LEU A 135 4.59 32.06 0.05
C LEU A 135 5.92 31.47 0.53
N VAL A 136 5.91 30.22 1.00
CA VAL A 136 7.11 29.52 1.49
C VAL A 136 7.97 28.99 0.34
N THR A 137 7.35 28.48 -0.72
CA THR A 137 8.03 27.74 -1.79
C THR A 137 8.61 28.65 -2.87
N LYS A 138 7.92 29.74 -3.21
CA LYS A 138 8.36 30.68 -4.24
C LYS A 138 9.79 31.19 -4.00
N PRO A 139 10.16 31.70 -2.80
CA PRO A 139 11.52 32.16 -2.56
C PRO A 139 12.56 31.03 -2.64
N VAL A 140 12.17 29.79 -2.32
CA VAL A 140 13.04 28.62 -2.45
C VAL A 140 13.33 28.31 -3.91
N PHE A 141 12.33 28.38 -4.78
CA PHE A 141 12.52 28.19 -6.22
C PHE A 141 13.31 29.34 -6.84
N ASP A 142 13.01 30.59 -6.48
CA ASP A 142 13.79 31.75 -6.92
C ASP A 142 15.26 31.64 -6.48
N ALA A 143 15.51 31.10 -5.28
CA ALA A 143 16.84 30.84 -4.74
C ALA A 143 17.57 29.67 -5.44
N LEU A 144 16.86 28.61 -5.80
CA LEU A 144 17.44 27.40 -6.39
C LEU A 144 17.82 27.62 -7.87
N PHE A 145 17.17 28.58 -8.53
CA PHE A 145 17.35 28.89 -9.95
C PHE A 145 17.70 30.37 -10.18
N GLU A 146 18.75 30.84 -9.50
CA GLU A 146 19.29 32.18 -9.71
C GLU A 146 19.61 32.43 -11.20
N GLY A 147 19.01 33.49 -11.78
CA GLY A 147 19.09 33.82 -13.21
C GLY A 147 17.91 33.32 -14.07
N TYR A 148 17.02 32.50 -13.51
CA TYR A 148 15.78 32.06 -14.14
C TYR A 148 14.60 32.79 -13.50
N TYR A 149 13.88 33.57 -14.28
CA TYR A 149 12.70 34.29 -13.81
C TYR A 149 11.45 33.38 -13.78
N PHE A 150 11.55 32.20 -13.17
CA PHE A 150 10.48 31.21 -13.16
C PHE A 150 9.17 31.77 -12.60
N SER A 151 9.23 32.37 -11.41
CA SER A 151 8.05 32.91 -10.73
C SER A 151 7.37 34.05 -11.49
N THR A 152 8.10 34.75 -12.37
CA THR A 152 7.55 35.83 -13.20
C THR A 152 6.98 35.36 -14.53
N HIS A 153 7.27 34.13 -14.98
CA HIS A 153 6.80 33.60 -16.27
C HIS A 153 5.81 32.44 -16.10
N ASN A 154 5.76 31.80 -14.93
CA ASN A 154 4.85 30.70 -14.67
C ASN A 154 3.40 31.22 -14.44
N PRO A 155 2.41 30.79 -15.25
CA PRO A 155 1.04 31.30 -15.16
C PRO A 155 0.38 31.12 -13.79
N VAL A 156 0.60 29.97 -13.16
CA VAL A 156 0.04 29.64 -11.84
C VAL A 156 0.66 30.52 -10.76
N SER A 157 1.99 30.69 -10.80
CA SER A 157 2.71 31.59 -9.89
C SER A 157 2.20 33.02 -9.99
N GLN A 158 2.00 33.55 -11.20
CA GLN A 158 1.46 34.89 -11.40
C GLN A 158 0.03 35.03 -10.86
N SER A 159 -0.85 34.04 -11.08
CA SER A 159 -2.21 34.06 -10.55
C SER A 159 -2.25 34.01 -9.02
N MET A 160 -1.38 33.22 -8.38
CA MET A 160 -1.27 33.17 -6.92
C MET A 160 -0.75 34.49 -6.34
N GLN A 161 0.27 35.07 -6.97
CA GLN A 161 0.81 36.36 -6.55
C GLN A 161 -0.25 37.47 -6.62
N LYS A 162 -1.10 37.52 -7.67
CA LYS A 162 -2.20 38.50 -7.76
C LYS A 162 -3.17 38.43 -6.59
N VAL A 163 -3.44 37.25 -6.03
CA VAL A 163 -4.29 37.10 -4.84
C VAL A 163 -3.57 37.62 -3.61
N LEU A 164 -2.30 37.25 -3.46
CA LEU A 164 -1.47 37.68 -2.35
C LEU A 164 -1.30 39.21 -2.35
N ASP A 165 -1.09 39.85 -3.49
CA ASP A 165 -0.99 41.31 -3.61
C ASP A 165 -2.23 42.05 -3.08
N VAL A 166 -3.42 41.43 -3.18
CA VAL A 166 -4.67 41.98 -2.61
C VAL A 166 -4.72 41.72 -1.09
N LEU A 167 -4.18 40.60 -0.63
CA LEU A 167 -4.05 40.27 0.80
C LEU A 167 -2.93 41.08 1.50
N GLU A 168 -1.93 41.57 0.75
CA GLU A 168 -0.69 42.24 1.18
C GLU A 168 -0.87 43.60 1.87
N GLY A 169 -2.09 44.16 1.91
CA GLY A 169 -2.41 45.35 2.69
C GLY A 169 -2.08 45.24 4.20
N HIS A 170 -1.77 44.03 4.67
CA HIS A 170 -1.28 43.70 6.00
C HIS A 170 0.04 42.89 5.91
N ALA A 171 1.01 43.24 6.75
CA ALA A 171 2.44 42.88 6.64
C ALA A 171 2.78 41.38 6.81
N LEU A 172 2.40 40.53 5.85
CA LEU A 172 2.73 39.09 5.79
C LEU A 172 4.24 38.82 5.63
N TRP A 173 5.00 39.77 5.06
CA TRP A 173 6.43 39.61 4.73
C TRP A 173 7.41 39.70 5.92
N LYS A 174 6.97 40.23 7.08
CA LYS A 174 7.85 40.30 8.27
C LYS A 174 8.24 38.91 8.80
N GLU A 175 7.42 37.90 8.52
CA GLU A 175 7.67 36.54 8.99
C GLU A 175 8.68 35.80 8.09
N THR A 176 8.78 36.16 6.81
CA THR A 176 9.71 35.58 5.83
C THR A 176 11.17 36.00 6.04
N GLU A 177 11.43 37.13 6.71
CA GLU A 177 12.80 37.55 7.10
C GLU A 177 13.52 36.48 7.95
N SER A 178 12.78 35.74 8.77
CA SER A 178 13.33 34.66 9.59
C SER A 178 13.83 33.46 8.77
N LEU A 179 13.39 33.35 7.51
CA LEU A 179 13.79 32.30 6.57
C LEU A 179 14.88 32.75 5.59
N GLU A 180 15.35 33.99 5.65
CA GLU A 180 16.38 34.47 4.74
C GLU A 180 17.66 33.64 4.84
N GLY A 181 18.06 33.24 6.06
CA GLY A 181 19.19 32.33 6.27
C GLY A 181 18.99 30.94 5.65
N PHE A 182 17.74 30.47 5.54
CA PHE A 182 17.41 29.24 4.82
C PHE A 182 17.47 29.46 3.30
N TYR A 183 16.91 30.54 2.78
CA TYR A 183 16.98 30.85 1.35
C TYR A 183 18.40 31.10 0.87
N GLU A 184 19.24 31.74 1.68
CA GLU A 184 20.68 31.82 1.44
C GLU A 184 21.34 30.44 1.44
N SER A 185 20.95 29.53 2.35
CA SER A 185 21.47 28.16 2.36
C SER A 185 21.11 27.40 1.08
N VAL A 186 19.88 27.56 0.58
CA VAL A 186 19.44 27.00 -0.71
C VAL A 186 20.24 27.60 -1.87
N ARG A 187 20.34 28.95 -1.95
CA ARG A 187 21.16 29.66 -2.94
C ARG A 187 22.59 29.17 -2.94
N ARG A 188 23.22 29.10 -1.76
CA ARG A 188 24.60 28.62 -1.61
C ARG A 188 24.75 27.18 -2.08
N ARG A 189 23.81 26.28 -1.76
CA ARG A 189 23.87 24.88 -2.20
C ARG A 189 23.70 24.75 -3.72
N ALA A 190 22.78 25.50 -4.32
CA ALA A 190 22.52 25.51 -5.76
C ALA A 190 23.63 26.22 -6.57
N SER A 191 24.27 27.24 -5.99
CA SER A 191 25.33 28.03 -6.62
C SER A 191 26.58 27.20 -6.88
N GLY A 192 27.01 27.14 -8.14
CA GLY A 192 28.22 26.44 -8.56
C GLY A 192 28.02 24.95 -8.90
N ILE A 193 26.79 24.47 -9.03
CA ILE A 193 26.53 23.14 -9.61
C ILE A 193 26.58 23.21 -11.13
N ASP A 194 27.47 22.41 -11.70
CA ASP A 194 27.80 22.40 -13.13
C ASP A 194 26.96 21.42 -13.96
N ASN A 195 26.07 20.62 -13.35
CA ASN A 195 25.35 19.54 -14.04
C ASN A 195 23.88 19.34 -13.58
N ALA A 196 23.06 18.74 -14.46
CA ALA A 196 21.64 18.40 -14.24
C ALA A 196 21.44 17.51 -13.01
N GLU A 197 22.22 16.44 -12.93
CA GLU A 197 22.08 15.37 -11.95
C GLU A 197 22.26 15.92 -10.52
N GLY A 198 23.21 16.82 -10.33
CA GLY A 198 23.49 17.50 -9.07
C GLY A 198 22.35 18.43 -8.64
N LYS A 199 21.78 19.22 -9.56
CA LYS A 199 20.61 20.07 -9.27
C LYS A 199 19.38 19.24 -8.95
N GLN A 200 19.11 18.19 -9.72
CA GLN A 200 18.00 17.28 -9.46
C GLN A 200 18.13 16.60 -8.09
N LYS A 201 19.35 16.19 -7.70
CA LYS A 201 19.60 15.60 -6.38
C LYS A 201 19.36 16.57 -5.23
N ILE A 202 19.64 17.87 -5.42
CA ILE A 202 19.26 18.92 -4.47
C ILE A 202 17.74 19.04 -4.36
N ILE A 203 17.01 19.03 -5.47
CA ILE A 203 15.54 19.12 -5.47
C ILE A 203 14.93 17.89 -4.78
N ILE A 204 15.46 16.69 -5.06
CA ILE A 204 15.05 15.45 -4.37
C ILE A 204 15.31 15.56 -2.87
N GLU A 205 16.50 15.98 -2.45
CA GLU A 205 16.82 16.12 -1.02
C GLU A 205 15.95 17.20 -0.36
N LEU A 206 15.64 18.29 -1.07
CA LEU A 206 14.78 19.36 -0.60
C LEU A 206 13.34 18.83 -0.43
N TYR A 207 12.88 18.02 -1.37
CA TYR A 207 11.60 17.35 -1.24
C TYR A 207 11.55 16.39 -0.05
N ASP A 208 12.48 15.43 0.00
CA ASP A 208 12.48 14.35 0.99
C ASP A 208 12.72 14.84 2.41
N LYS A 209 13.61 15.81 2.59
CA LYS A 209 14.02 16.28 3.93
C LYS A 209 13.26 17.51 4.39
N PHE A 210 12.98 18.44 3.47
CA PHE A 210 12.35 19.70 3.82
C PHE A 210 10.84 19.67 3.65
N PHE A 211 10.33 19.43 2.44
CA PHE A 211 8.88 19.50 2.20
C PHE A 211 8.09 18.43 2.95
N ARG A 212 8.59 17.20 2.98
CA ARG A 212 7.96 16.11 3.72
C ARG A 212 7.89 16.36 5.24
N THR A 213 8.87 17.05 5.78
CA THR A 213 8.93 17.38 7.21
C THR A 213 8.12 18.63 7.55
N ALA A 214 8.13 19.64 6.66
CA ALA A 214 7.39 20.90 6.85
C ALA A 214 5.88 20.72 6.64
N PHE A 215 5.48 19.85 5.73
CA PHE A 215 4.07 19.62 5.36
C PHE A 215 3.71 18.12 5.40
N PRO A 216 3.75 17.45 6.57
CA PRO A 216 3.64 15.99 6.66
C PRO A 216 2.28 15.45 6.23
N LYS A 217 1.17 16.07 6.68
CA LYS A 217 -0.20 15.70 6.26
C LYS A 217 -0.36 15.78 4.74
N MET A 218 0.24 16.81 4.15
CA MET A 218 0.21 16.98 2.71
C MET A 218 1.10 15.93 2.03
N ALA A 219 2.35 15.73 2.44
CA ALA A 219 3.22 14.71 1.85
C ALA A 219 2.61 13.30 1.89
N GLU A 220 1.85 12.99 2.94
CA GLU A 220 1.07 11.75 3.06
C GLU A 220 -0.14 11.71 2.10
N ARG A 221 -0.91 12.79 1.98
CA ARG A 221 -1.99 12.93 0.98
C ARG A 221 -1.49 12.87 -0.46
N LEU A 222 -0.33 13.47 -0.73
CA LEU A 222 0.18 13.69 -2.07
C LEU A 222 0.90 12.47 -2.65
N GLY A 223 1.48 11.61 -1.79
CA GLY A 223 2.09 10.35 -2.21
C GLY A 223 3.09 10.49 -3.37
N ILE A 224 3.79 11.62 -3.52
CA ILE A 224 4.69 11.86 -4.66
C ILE A 224 5.84 10.85 -4.58
N VAL A 225 5.95 10.03 -5.62
CA VAL A 225 6.99 9.01 -5.71
C VAL A 225 7.94 9.38 -6.84
N TYR A 226 9.24 9.49 -6.53
CA TYR A 226 10.27 9.57 -7.55
C TYR A 226 10.37 8.23 -8.28
N THR A 227 10.08 8.26 -9.58
CA THR A 227 10.17 7.08 -10.44
C THR A 227 11.64 6.84 -10.81
N PRO A 228 12.20 5.64 -10.58
CA PRO A 228 13.58 5.32 -10.96
C PRO A 228 13.82 5.57 -12.44
N THR A 229 14.97 6.16 -12.80
CA THR A 229 15.27 6.54 -14.18
C THR A 229 15.37 5.33 -15.11
N GLU A 230 15.81 4.18 -14.60
CA GLU A 230 15.87 2.92 -15.35
C GLU A 230 14.49 2.49 -15.83
N VAL A 231 13.47 2.65 -14.98
CA VAL A 231 12.07 2.34 -15.32
C VAL A 231 11.53 3.32 -16.36
N VAL A 232 11.80 4.62 -16.18
CA VAL A 232 11.35 5.67 -17.09
C VAL A 232 11.97 5.49 -18.48
N ASP A 233 13.29 5.30 -18.54
CA ASP A 233 14.01 5.11 -19.79
C ASP A 233 13.55 3.85 -20.53
N PHE A 234 13.32 2.76 -19.81
CA PHE A 234 12.75 1.53 -20.38
C PHE A 234 11.37 1.78 -21.00
N ILE A 235 10.49 2.51 -20.31
CA ILE A 235 9.14 2.83 -20.82
C ILE A 235 9.21 3.69 -22.08
N LEU A 236 10.02 4.76 -22.07
CA LEU A 236 10.12 5.69 -23.20
C LEU A 236 10.68 4.99 -24.45
N LYS A 237 11.75 4.22 -24.29
CA LYS A 237 12.33 3.42 -25.39
C LYS A 237 11.35 2.37 -25.90
N SER A 238 10.62 1.72 -24.98
CA SER A 238 9.58 0.76 -25.36
C SER A 238 8.42 1.39 -26.12
N ALA A 239 8.01 2.60 -25.74
CA ALA A 239 6.97 3.34 -26.45
C ALA A 239 7.42 3.73 -27.87
N ASP A 240 8.66 4.20 -28.03
CA ASP A 240 9.25 4.51 -29.34
C ASP A 240 9.34 3.26 -30.22
N ASP A 241 9.87 2.17 -29.66
CA ASP A 241 10.03 0.90 -30.35
C ASP A 241 8.71 0.31 -30.84
N ALA A 242 7.66 0.43 -30.03
CA ALA A 242 6.32 -0.03 -30.39
C ALA A 242 5.67 0.89 -31.41
N LEU A 243 5.91 2.21 -31.33
CA LEU A 243 5.42 3.15 -32.33
C LEU A 243 6.04 2.84 -33.70
N GLN A 244 7.32 2.50 -33.70
CA GLN A 244 8.04 2.15 -34.91
C GLN A 244 7.57 0.81 -35.50
N GLU A 245 7.35 -0.21 -34.68
CA GLU A 245 6.85 -1.52 -35.15
C GLU A 245 5.41 -1.46 -35.68
N GLU A 246 4.53 -0.74 -34.99
CA GLU A 246 3.09 -0.80 -35.24
C GLU A 246 2.60 0.27 -36.21
N PHE A 247 3.29 1.43 -36.27
CA PHE A 247 2.90 2.57 -37.09
C PHE A 247 4.00 3.09 -38.02
N GLY A 248 5.25 2.61 -37.88
CA GLY A 248 6.38 3.09 -38.67
C GLY A 248 6.77 4.54 -38.34
N MET A 249 6.52 4.98 -37.11
CA MET A 249 6.80 6.33 -36.62
C MET A 249 7.65 6.28 -35.35
N HIS A 250 8.43 7.32 -35.10
CA HIS A 250 9.16 7.55 -33.87
C HIS A 250 8.51 8.64 -33.01
N LEU A 251 8.81 8.66 -31.72
CA LEU A 251 8.39 9.71 -30.78
C LEU A 251 8.83 11.10 -31.25
N SER A 252 9.91 11.20 -32.04
CA SER A 252 10.40 12.45 -32.63
C SER A 252 9.56 12.96 -33.80
N ASP A 253 8.76 12.13 -34.47
CA ASP A 253 8.09 12.49 -35.72
C ASP A 253 6.97 13.53 -35.52
N GLU A 254 6.69 14.31 -36.57
CA GLU A 254 5.65 15.35 -36.56
C GLU A 254 4.25 14.78 -36.36
N GLY A 255 3.44 15.45 -35.53
CA GLY A 255 2.08 15.01 -35.20
C GLY A 255 1.99 13.89 -34.16
N VAL A 256 3.12 13.37 -33.66
CA VAL A 256 3.15 12.44 -32.53
C VAL A 256 3.12 13.24 -31.22
N HIS A 257 1.93 13.54 -30.73
CA HIS A 257 1.76 14.19 -29.43
C HIS A 257 1.90 13.19 -28.28
N ILE A 258 2.69 13.56 -27.28
CA ILE A 258 3.03 12.73 -26.12
C ILE A 258 2.51 13.42 -24.86
N LEU A 259 1.77 12.67 -24.05
CA LEU A 259 1.18 13.17 -22.81
C LEU A 259 1.64 12.35 -21.60
N ASP A 260 2.11 13.05 -20.58
CA ASP A 260 2.24 12.54 -19.22
C ASP A 260 1.11 13.12 -18.34
N PRO A 261 0.01 12.36 -18.09
CA PRO A 261 -1.14 12.86 -17.36
C PRO A 261 -0.92 13.01 -15.84
N PHE A 262 0.19 12.49 -15.31
CA PHE A 262 0.51 12.47 -13.88
C PHE A 262 1.99 12.75 -13.67
N THR A 263 2.45 13.92 -14.09
CA THR A 263 3.88 14.12 -14.35
C THR A 263 4.75 14.12 -13.10
N GLY A 264 4.16 14.35 -11.92
CA GLY A 264 4.88 14.40 -10.66
C GLY A 264 5.94 15.48 -10.73
N THR A 265 7.20 15.06 -10.75
CA THR A 265 8.37 15.96 -10.84
C THR A 265 8.89 16.17 -12.27
N GLY A 266 8.12 15.78 -13.29
CA GLY A 266 8.46 15.95 -14.71
C GLY A 266 9.37 14.87 -15.28
N THR A 267 9.61 13.78 -14.56
CA THR A 267 10.71 12.84 -14.86
C THR A 267 10.58 12.21 -16.25
N PHE A 268 9.37 11.81 -16.69
CA PHE A 268 9.18 11.23 -18.03
C PHE A 268 9.52 12.22 -19.15
N ILE A 269 9.05 13.47 -19.04
CA ILE A 269 9.33 14.50 -20.04
C ILE A 269 10.81 14.88 -20.05
N VAL A 270 11.42 15.03 -18.87
CA VAL A 270 12.86 15.31 -18.74
C VAL A 270 13.70 14.22 -19.39
N ARG A 271 13.42 12.95 -19.09
CA ARG A 271 14.16 11.82 -19.66
C ARG A 271 13.93 11.67 -21.15
N LEU A 272 12.73 11.94 -21.64
CA LEU A 272 12.43 11.95 -23.08
C LEU A 272 13.28 12.99 -23.84
N LEU A 273 13.49 14.17 -23.25
CA LEU A 273 14.36 15.19 -23.83
C LEU A 273 15.84 14.76 -23.80
N GLN A 274 16.27 14.08 -22.74
CA GLN A 274 17.69 13.75 -22.48
C GLN A 274 18.18 12.44 -23.10
N ASN A 275 17.32 11.47 -23.35
CA ASN A 275 17.72 10.10 -23.69
C ASN A 275 18.03 9.90 -25.19
N GLY A 276 17.89 10.95 -26.01
CA GLY A 276 18.19 10.93 -27.45
C GLY A 276 17.07 10.40 -28.35
N LEU A 277 15.88 10.10 -27.81
CA LEU A 277 14.72 9.71 -28.62
C LEU A 277 14.13 10.87 -29.44
N ILE A 278 14.31 12.11 -28.98
CA ILE A 278 13.95 13.31 -29.74
C ILE A 278 15.18 13.79 -30.52
N ARG A 279 15.05 13.84 -31.85
CA ARG A 279 16.11 14.35 -32.74
C ARG A 279 16.36 15.82 -32.46
N THR A 280 17.62 16.26 -32.60
CA THR A 280 18.03 17.63 -32.26
C THR A 280 17.28 18.69 -33.09
N GLU A 281 17.02 18.41 -34.36
CA GLU A 281 16.25 19.25 -35.27
C GLU A 281 14.76 19.37 -34.91
N ASP A 282 14.21 18.35 -34.24
CA ASP A 282 12.80 18.29 -33.83
C ASP A 282 12.57 18.87 -32.43
N LEU A 283 13.63 19.03 -31.63
CA LEU A 283 13.57 19.37 -30.20
C LEU A 283 12.68 20.57 -29.90
N VAL A 284 12.83 21.65 -30.67
CA VAL A 284 12.07 22.89 -30.48
C VAL A 284 10.58 22.68 -30.77
N ARG A 285 10.25 22.00 -31.87
CA ARG A 285 8.85 21.70 -32.25
C ARG A 285 8.20 20.83 -31.18
N LYS A 286 8.89 19.77 -30.74
CA LYS A 286 8.41 18.86 -29.71
C LYS A 286 8.13 19.59 -28.40
N TYR A 287 9.12 20.30 -27.89
CA TYR A 287 9.02 21.06 -26.64
C TYR A 287 7.89 22.09 -26.65
N LEU A 288 7.73 22.85 -27.74
CA LEU A 288 6.76 23.94 -27.78
C LEU A 288 5.32 23.49 -28.08
N ASN A 289 5.12 22.38 -28.81
CA ASN A 289 3.81 22.07 -29.39
C ASN A 289 3.31 20.63 -29.17
N GLU A 290 4.19 19.66 -28.88
CA GLU A 290 3.83 18.25 -28.94
C GLU A 290 4.10 17.44 -27.67
N LEU A 291 4.77 18.03 -26.69
CA LEU A 291 4.92 17.47 -25.35
C LEU A 291 3.92 18.12 -24.39
N HIS A 292 3.20 17.29 -23.64
CA HIS A 292 2.16 17.71 -22.71
C HIS A 292 2.34 17.04 -21.36
N ALA A 293 2.06 17.77 -20.28
CA ALA A 293 2.19 17.27 -18.92
C ALA A 293 1.11 17.86 -17.99
N ASN A 294 0.47 17.02 -17.20
CA ASN A 294 -0.50 17.46 -16.20
C ASN A 294 -0.03 17.09 -14.79
N GLU A 295 -0.30 17.97 -13.84
CA GLU A 295 -0.07 17.70 -12.42
C GLU A 295 -1.18 18.36 -11.59
N ILE A 296 -1.65 17.66 -10.56
CA ILE A 296 -2.71 18.16 -9.66
C ILE A 296 -2.12 18.91 -8.47
N VAL A 297 -0.89 18.58 -8.08
CA VAL A 297 -0.21 19.12 -6.91
C VAL A 297 0.64 20.32 -7.27
N LEU A 298 0.34 21.47 -6.66
CA LEU A 298 1.07 22.72 -6.91
C LEU A 298 2.60 22.60 -6.81
N LEU A 299 3.09 22.01 -5.72
CA LEU A 299 4.53 21.88 -5.49
C LEU A 299 5.20 20.99 -6.55
N ALA A 300 4.56 19.88 -6.91
CA ALA A 300 5.07 18.96 -7.92
C ALA A 300 5.03 19.63 -9.30
N TYR A 301 3.97 20.38 -9.61
CA TYR A 301 3.82 21.17 -10.82
C TYR A 301 4.99 22.15 -11.00
N TYR A 302 5.36 22.90 -9.95
CA TYR A 302 6.52 23.81 -10.02
C TYR A 302 7.84 23.06 -10.25
N ILE A 303 8.06 21.94 -9.55
CA ILE A 303 9.26 21.11 -9.75
C ILE A 303 9.33 20.58 -11.18
N ALA A 304 8.21 20.07 -11.71
CA ALA A 304 8.12 19.54 -13.06
C ALA A 304 8.40 20.61 -14.11
N ALA A 305 7.73 21.78 -14.01
CA ALA A 305 7.93 22.88 -14.95
C ALA A 305 9.42 23.26 -15.05
N ILE A 306 10.06 23.49 -13.90
CA ILE A 306 11.45 23.94 -13.89
C ILE A 306 12.40 22.84 -14.38
N ASN A 307 12.20 21.59 -13.98
CA ASN A 307 13.04 20.49 -14.44
C ASN A 307 12.98 20.33 -15.96
N ILE A 308 11.79 20.45 -16.55
CA ILE A 308 11.57 20.34 -17.99
C ILE A 308 12.21 21.52 -18.73
N GLU A 309 11.98 22.75 -18.24
CA GLU A 309 12.55 23.98 -18.80
C GLU A 309 14.08 23.98 -18.75
N GLU A 310 14.66 23.52 -17.65
CA GLU A 310 16.10 23.44 -17.45
C GLU A 310 16.75 22.39 -18.35
N ALA A 311 16.12 21.22 -18.50
CA ALA A 311 16.57 20.18 -19.41
C ALA A 311 16.57 20.69 -20.86
N TYR A 312 15.50 21.37 -21.29
CA TYR A 312 15.42 21.97 -22.62
C TYR A 312 16.44 23.09 -22.82
N HIS A 313 16.62 23.98 -21.84
CA HIS A 313 17.60 25.07 -21.92
C HIS A 313 19.02 24.53 -22.14
N ARG A 314 19.41 23.48 -21.42
CA ARG A 314 20.72 22.83 -21.61
C ARG A 314 20.89 22.19 -22.98
N LEU A 315 19.85 21.52 -23.49
CA LEU A 315 19.92 20.80 -24.76
C LEU A 315 19.84 21.72 -25.97
N SER A 316 19.06 22.79 -25.89
CA SER A 316 18.86 23.73 -27.01
C SER A 316 20.00 24.73 -27.16
N GLY A 317 20.73 25.05 -26.07
CA GLY A 317 21.76 26.09 -26.06
C GLY A 317 21.23 27.51 -26.34
N LYS A 318 19.90 27.69 -26.28
CA LYS A 318 19.21 28.96 -26.51
C LYS A 318 18.93 29.67 -25.19
N ASN A 319 18.38 30.89 -25.28
CA ASN A 319 17.83 31.59 -24.12
C ASN A 319 16.73 30.76 -23.45
N TYR A 320 16.52 30.99 -22.16
CA TYR A 320 15.45 30.39 -21.39
C TYR A 320 14.07 30.60 -22.04
N GLU A 321 13.31 29.51 -22.14
CA GLU A 321 11.96 29.48 -22.71
C GLU A 321 11.04 28.67 -21.79
N PRO A 322 9.95 29.25 -21.24
CA PRO A 322 9.01 28.52 -20.39
C PRO A 322 8.37 27.33 -21.12
N PHE A 323 8.05 26.26 -20.39
CA PHE A 323 7.43 25.08 -21.00
C PHE A 323 5.91 25.30 -21.19
N PRO A 324 5.39 25.40 -22.42
CA PRO A 324 3.98 25.70 -22.65
C PRO A 324 3.07 24.48 -22.45
N GLY A 325 3.63 23.27 -22.43
CA GLY A 325 2.89 22.01 -22.37
C GLY A 325 2.48 21.54 -20.98
N ILE A 326 2.98 22.17 -19.90
CA ILE A 326 2.60 21.80 -18.53
C ILE A 326 1.36 22.56 -18.04
N VAL A 327 0.50 21.84 -17.32
CA VAL A 327 -0.78 22.32 -16.79
C VAL A 327 -0.96 21.90 -15.31
N LEU A 328 -1.49 22.80 -14.49
CA LEU A 328 -2.00 22.47 -13.16
C LEU A 328 -3.49 22.09 -13.27
N THR A 329 -3.82 20.80 -13.16
CA THR A 329 -5.20 20.31 -13.28
C THR A 329 -5.37 18.90 -12.71
N ASP A 330 -6.61 18.52 -12.38
CA ASP A 330 -6.98 17.12 -12.19
C ASP A 330 -7.32 16.48 -13.55
N THR A 331 -6.42 15.64 -14.06
CA THR A 331 -6.60 14.93 -15.33
C THR A 331 -7.93 14.17 -15.40
N PHE A 332 -8.40 13.57 -14.30
CA PHE A 332 -9.66 12.83 -14.32
C PHE A 332 -10.87 13.75 -14.49
N ARG A 333 -10.78 15.00 -14.02
CA ARG A 333 -11.86 16.00 -14.16
C ARG A 333 -11.98 16.54 -15.59
N LEU A 334 -10.91 16.55 -16.38
CA LEU A 334 -10.92 17.07 -17.76
C LEU A 334 -12.01 16.43 -18.66
N GLY A 335 -12.51 15.24 -18.32
CA GLY A 335 -13.59 14.55 -19.03
C GLY A 335 -15.00 14.69 -18.43
N GLU A 336 -15.15 15.33 -17.27
CA GLU A 336 -16.42 15.38 -16.51
C GLU A 336 -17.37 16.48 -16.99
N ASP A 337 -16.89 17.72 -17.16
CA ASP A 337 -17.70 18.89 -17.51
C ASP A 337 -17.27 19.47 -18.87
N LYS A 338 -18.18 19.47 -19.86
CA LYS A 338 -17.91 20.08 -21.19
C LYS A 338 -18.23 21.58 -21.27
N ASP A 339 -18.92 22.14 -20.28
CA ASP A 339 -19.61 23.43 -20.42
C ASP A 339 -19.10 24.59 -19.54
N THR A 340 -18.06 24.42 -18.72
CA THR A 340 -17.61 25.50 -17.81
C THR A 340 -16.10 25.58 -17.68
N LEU A 341 -15.46 26.25 -18.63
CA LEU A 341 -14.07 26.75 -18.49
C LEU A 341 -13.95 28.20 -18.98
N ALA A 342 -15.04 28.98 -18.90
CA ALA A 342 -15.00 30.43 -19.07
C ALA A 342 -14.66 31.07 -17.73
N GLU A 343 -13.40 30.95 -17.31
CA GLU A 343 -12.95 31.38 -15.99
C GLU A 343 -11.85 32.45 -16.06
N THR A 344 -11.92 33.44 -15.16
CA THR A 344 -11.06 34.63 -15.14
C THR A 344 -9.80 34.47 -14.29
N MET A 345 -9.70 33.46 -13.42
CA MET A 345 -8.63 33.36 -12.41
C MET A 345 -7.31 32.78 -12.94
N PHE A 346 -7.37 31.69 -13.72
CA PHE A 346 -6.21 31.02 -14.31
C PHE A 346 -6.28 30.98 -15.85
N PRO A 347 -6.40 32.13 -16.54
CA PRO A 347 -6.73 32.18 -17.97
C PRO A 347 -5.69 31.49 -18.85
N GLU A 348 -4.40 31.70 -18.57
CA GLU A 348 -3.28 31.11 -19.33
C GLU A 348 -3.14 29.60 -19.07
N ASN A 349 -3.41 29.12 -17.85
CA ASN A 349 -3.44 27.68 -17.55
C ASN A 349 -4.61 27.01 -18.29
N ASN A 350 -5.79 27.64 -18.28
CA ASN A 350 -6.96 27.17 -19.00
C ASN A 350 -6.73 27.13 -20.52
N GLU A 351 -6.04 28.13 -21.08
CA GLU A 351 -5.66 28.12 -22.49
C GLU A 351 -4.75 26.92 -22.83
N ARG A 352 -3.80 26.57 -21.95
CA ARG A 352 -2.98 25.36 -22.12
C ARG A 352 -3.84 24.09 -22.08
N ILE A 353 -4.81 23.99 -21.17
CA ILE A 353 -5.80 22.88 -21.12
C ILE A 353 -6.55 22.75 -22.44
N PHE A 354 -7.11 23.85 -22.94
CA PHE A 354 -7.88 23.84 -24.19
C PHE A 354 -7.03 23.43 -25.39
N ARG A 355 -5.78 23.92 -25.47
CA ARG A 355 -4.84 23.53 -26.52
C ARG A 355 -4.54 22.03 -26.46
N GLN A 356 -4.25 21.50 -25.28
CA GLN A 356 -3.98 20.08 -25.05
C GLN A 356 -5.18 19.19 -25.43
N ASN A 357 -6.40 19.55 -25.01
CA ASN A 357 -7.61 18.78 -25.26
C ASN A 357 -7.99 18.71 -26.74
N ARG A 358 -7.58 19.69 -27.55
CA ARG A 358 -7.75 19.68 -29.01
C ARG A 358 -6.74 18.80 -29.74
N GLN A 359 -5.62 18.45 -29.11
CA GLN A 359 -4.61 17.60 -29.76
C GLN A 359 -5.03 16.14 -29.79
N GLU A 360 -4.68 15.47 -30.89
CA GLU A 360 -4.79 14.03 -31.02
C GLU A 360 -3.59 13.36 -30.36
N ILE A 361 -3.76 12.87 -29.13
CA ILE A 361 -2.68 12.24 -28.36
C ILE A 361 -2.45 10.82 -28.88
N ARG A 362 -1.22 10.55 -29.32
CA ARG A 362 -0.81 9.24 -29.86
C ARG A 362 -0.12 8.36 -28.82
N VAL A 363 0.58 8.98 -27.86
CA VAL A 363 1.35 8.26 -26.85
C VAL A 363 1.05 8.84 -25.48
N ILE A 364 0.65 7.98 -24.55
CA ILE A 364 0.47 8.31 -23.13
C ILE A 364 1.49 7.50 -22.33
N VAL A 365 2.34 8.20 -21.57
CA VAL A 365 3.31 7.58 -20.66
C VAL A 365 3.10 8.09 -19.24
N GLY A 366 3.66 7.41 -18.23
CA GLY A 366 3.67 7.96 -16.88
C GLY A 366 3.63 6.93 -15.75
N ASN A 367 3.55 7.46 -14.54
CA ASN A 367 3.37 6.71 -13.30
C ASN A 367 2.11 7.22 -12.58
N PRO A 368 0.92 6.67 -12.88
CA PRO A 368 -0.33 7.14 -12.27
C PRO A 368 -0.39 6.90 -10.76
N PRO A 369 -1.20 7.66 -9.99
CA PRO A 369 -1.32 7.50 -8.54
C PRO A 369 -1.97 6.16 -8.13
N TYR A 370 -1.58 5.62 -6.97
CA TYR A 370 -2.11 4.36 -6.42
C TYR A 370 -2.91 4.64 -5.14
N SER A 371 -4.24 4.60 -5.20
CA SER A 371 -5.10 4.79 -4.02
C SER A 371 -6.46 4.11 -4.20
N ALA A 372 -6.68 3.01 -3.48
CA ALA A 372 -7.96 2.30 -3.49
C ALA A 372 -8.94 2.79 -2.42
N LYS A 373 -8.44 3.23 -1.25
CA LYS A 373 -9.24 3.65 -0.08
C LYS A 373 -8.35 4.32 0.98
N GLN A 374 -8.96 5.09 1.88
CA GLN A 374 -8.36 5.52 3.14
C GLN A 374 -8.11 4.32 4.08
N ASP A 375 -7.12 4.44 4.97
CA ASP A 375 -6.75 3.40 5.93
C ASP A 375 -7.70 3.39 7.13
N SER A 376 -8.12 4.57 7.62
CA SER A 376 -9.09 4.74 8.70
C SER A 376 -10.23 5.68 8.32
N GLU A 377 -11.44 5.46 8.86
CA GLU A 377 -12.53 6.43 8.74
C GLU A 377 -12.29 7.71 9.57
N ASN A 378 -11.32 7.68 10.50
CA ASN A 378 -10.88 8.88 11.23
C ASN A 378 -10.01 9.80 10.36
N ASP A 379 -9.42 9.30 9.26
CA ASP A 379 -8.55 10.09 8.38
C ASP A 379 -9.31 11.15 7.59
N ASN A 380 -10.62 10.94 7.41
CA ASN A 380 -11.52 11.78 6.61
C ASN A 380 -10.93 12.17 5.24
N ASN A 381 -10.35 11.19 4.53
CA ASN A 381 -9.61 11.38 3.28
C ASN A 381 -10.15 10.45 2.19
N ARG A 382 -11.46 10.52 1.93
CA ARG A 382 -12.12 9.68 0.93
C ARG A 382 -11.66 10.07 -0.48
N ASN A 383 -11.42 9.08 -1.34
CA ASN A 383 -11.14 9.31 -2.75
C ASN A 383 -12.25 10.16 -3.39
N LEU A 384 -11.84 11.12 -4.22
CA LEU A 384 -12.75 11.89 -5.07
C LEU A 384 -13.55 10.96 -5.99
N LYS A 385 -14.76 11.40 -6.32
CA LYS A 385 -15.66 10.74 -7.27
C LYS A 385 -15.62 11.46 -8.60
N TYR A 386 -15.51 10.70 -9.67
CA TYR A 386 -15.50 11.21 -11.05
C TYR A 386 -16.67 10.54 -11.77
N SER A 387 -17.80 11.24 -11.89
CA SER A 387 -19.07 10.63 -12.27
C SER A 387 -19.03 9.99 -13.66
N TYR A 388 -18.49 10.68 -14.65
CA TYR A 388 -18.34 10.19 -16.01
C TYR A 388 -17.31 9.05 -16.08
N LEU A 389 -16.12 9.25 -15.53
CA LEU A 389 -15.05 8.24 -15.55
C LEU A 389 -15.44 6.96 -14.78
N ASP A 390 -16.02 7.11 -13.59
CA ASP A 390 -16.50 5.98 -12.79
C ASP A 390 -17.69 5.30 -13.49
N GLN A 391 -18.51 6.02 -14.25
CA GLN A 391 -19.54 5.39 -15.09
C GLN A 391 -18.93 4.61 -16.27
N ARG A 392 -17.85 5.10 -16.89
CA ARG A 392 -17.09 4.35 -17.91
C ARG A 392 -16.54 3.04 -17.34
N ILE A 393 -15.93 3.09 -16.16
CA ILE A 393 -15.49 1.88 -15.43
C ILE A 393 -16.66 0.94 -15.13
N THR A 394 -17.78 1.50 -14.68
CA THR A 394 -18.99 0.72 -14.34
C THR A 394 -19.51 -0.05 -15.55
N LYS A 395 -19.57 0.60 -16.72
CA LYS A 395 -20.06 0.02 -17.98
C LYS A 395 -19.08 -0.95 -18.64
N THR A 396 -17.79 -0.92 -18.27
CA THR A 396 -16.73 -1.76 -18.84
C THR A 396 -16.23 -2.76 -17.79
N TYR A 397 -15.19 -2.39 -17.05
CA TYR A 397 -14.45 -3.27 -16.13
C TYR A 397 -15.35 -3.87 -15.05
N ALA A 398 -16.20 -3.05 -14.42
CA ALA A 398 -17.04 -3.54 -13.33
C ALA A 398 -18.17 -4.43 -13.85
N ALA A 399 -18.78 -4.11 -15.01
CA ALA A 399 -19.81 -4.95 -15.61
C ALA A 399 -19.28 -6.35 -16.00
N ALA A 400 -18.05 -6.40 -16.52
CA ALA A 400 -17.39 -7.65 -16.91
C ALA A 400 -16.85 -8.49 -15.74
N SER A 401 -16.70 -7.91 -14.54
CA SER A 401 -16.14 -8.62 -13.37
C SER A 401 -17.16 -9.54 -12.70
N SER A 402 -16.71 -10.76 -12.37
CA SER A 402 -17.46 -11.77 -11.62
C SER A 402 -17.47 -11.53 -10.10
N ALA A 403 -16.60 -10.65 -9.60
CA ALA A 403 -16.45 -10.38 -8.17
C ALA A 403 -17.69 -9.72 -7.55
N THR A 404 -18.02 -10.08 -6.32
CA THR A 404 -19.14 -9.45 -5.59
C THR A 404 -18.79 -8.07 -5.07
N ASN A 405 -17.56 -7.90 -4.54
CA ASN A 405 -17.04 -6.61 -4.11
C ASN A 405 -16.16 -6.04 -5.23
N LYS A 406 -16.61 -4.92 -5.81
CA LYS A 406 -15.95 -4.27 -6.96
C LYS A 406 -15.27 -2.96 -6.60
N ASN A 407 -15.13 -2.64 -5.29
CA ASN A 407 -14.60 -1.35 -4.85
C ASN A 407 -13.17 -1.09 -5.35
N SER A 408 -12.32 -2.13 -5.40
CA SER A 408 -10.93 -1.97 -5.83
C SER A 408 -10.78 -1.68 -7.33
N ILE A 409 -11.83 -1.87 -8.15
CA ILE A 409 -11.80 -1.53 -9.59
C ILE A 409 -11.75 -0.01 -9.78
N TYR A 410 -12.15 0.77 -8.77
CA TYR A 410 -12.12 2.24 -8.78
C TYR A 410 -10.83 2.83 -8.17
N ASP A 411 -9.77 2.02 -8.02
CA ASP A 411 -8.43 2.51 -7.67
C ASP A 411 -7.95 3.52 -8.73
N SER A 412 -7.25 4.57 -8.29
CA SER A 412 -6.76 5.65 -9.16
C SER A 412 -5.92 5.17 -10.35
N TYR A 413 -5.13 4.09 -10.22
CA TYR A 413 -4.35 3.58 -11.36
C TYR A 413 -5.24 2.85 -12.40
N ILE A 414 -6.38 2.29 -11.99
CA ILE A 414 -7.35 1.69 -12.91
C ILE A 414 -8.16 2.79 -13.59
N ARG A 415 -8.49 3.87 -12.87
CA ARG A 415 -9.02 5.11 -13.46
C ARG A 415 -8.08 5.68 -14.50
N ALA A 416 -6.77 5.68 -14.25
CA ALA A 416 -5.75 6.08 -15.22
C ALA A 416 -5.76 5.19 -16.48
N PHE A 417 -5.85 3.87 -16.34
CA PHE A 417 -6.01 2.99 -17.50
C PHE A 417 -7.29 3.30 -18.29
N ARG A 418 -8.43 3.46 -17.62
CA ARG A 418 -9.71 3.76 -18.30
C ARG A 418 -9.66 5.11 -19.01
N TRP A 419 -9.17 6.13 -18.33
CA TRP A 419 -9.03 7.49 -18.85
C TRP A 419 -8.08 7.52 -20.05
N ALA A 420 -6.90 6.90 -19.94
CA ALA A 420 -5.93 6.86 -21.02
C ALA A 420 -6.47 6.09 -22.24
N SER A 421 -7.15 4.96 -22.00
CA SER A 421 -7.79 4.15 -23.05
C SER A 421 -8.87 4.92 -23.83
N ASP A 422 -9.61 5.79 -23.14
CA ASP A 422 -10.58 6.68 -23.76
C ASP A 422 -9.89 7.89 -24.44
N ARG A 423 -8.79 8.43 -23.87
CA ARG A 423 -8.06 9.60 -24.39
C ARG A 423 -7.30 9.36 -25.68
N ILE A 424 -6.73 8.16 -25.89
CA ILE A 424 -6.03 7.79 -27.14
C ILE A 424 -6.98 7.52 -28.32
N GLY A 425 -8.28 7.37 -28.06
CA GLY A 425 -9.26 7.02 -29.09
C GLY A 425 -8.99 5.65 -29.73
N ASP A 426 -8.97 5.60 -31.05
CA ASP A 426 -8.91 4.35 -31.84
C ASP A 426 -7.51 3.87 -32.18
N GLN A 427 -6.48 4.71 -32.03
CA GLN A 427 -5.10 4.30 -32.30
C GLN A 427 -4.08 5.03 -31.44
N GLY A 428 -3.11 4.29 -30.91
CA GLY A 428 -2.05 4.85 -30.08
C GLY A 428 -1.44 3.83 -29.12
N ILE A 429 -0.59 4.34 -28.24
CA ILE A 429 0.19 3.57 -27.27
C ILE A 429 -0.01 4.15 -25.88
N ILE A 430 -0.24 3.28 -24.89
CA ILE A 430 -0.23 3.62 -23.46
C ILE A 430 0.88 2.81 -22.80
N ALA A 431 1.80 3.47 -22.11
CA ALA A 431 2.91 2.82 -21.43
C ALA A 431 3.03 3.32 -19.99
N PHE A 432 2.61 2.52 -19.03
CA PHE A 432 2.59 2.90 -17.62
C PHE A 432 3.43 1.98 -16.74
N VAL A 433 3.96 2.54 -15.66
CA VAL A 433 4.34 1.78 -14.45
C VAL A 433 3.23 1.90 -13.42
N THR A 434 2.61 0.79 -13.03
CA THR A 434 1.45 0.78 -12.13
C THR A 434 1.55 -0.28 -11.04
N ASN A 435 0.59 -0.28 -10.12
CA ASN A 435 0.35 -1.41 -9.23
C ASN A 435 -0.02 -2.65 -10.07
N GLY A 436 0.85 -3.67 -10.06
CA GLY A 436 0.70 -4.91 -10.82
C GLY A 436 -0.38 -5.87 -10.28
N SER A 437 -1.13 -5.49 -9.24
CA SER A 437 -2.18 -6.36 -8.68
C SER A 437 -3.25 -6.78 -9.71
N PHE A 438 -3.49 -5.99 -10.75
CA PHE A 438 -4.50 -6.31 -11.76
C PHE A 438 -4.20 -7.58 -12.57
N ILE A 439 -2.93 -8.04 -12.59
CA ILE A 439 -2.48 -9.19 -13.38
C ILE A 439 -3.15 -10.50 -12.90
N ASP A 440 -3.35 -10.65 -11.59
CA ASP A 440 -3.81 -11.93 -10.99
C ASP A 440 -4.90 -11.76 -9.91
N ASN A 441 -5.39 -10.53 -9.67
CA ASN A 441 -6.46 -10.31 -8.69
C ASN A 441 -7.84 -10.75 -9.23
N ASN A 442 -8.67 -11.28 -8.34
CA ASN A 442 -10.04 -11.72 -8.61
C ASN A 442 -10.97 -10.58 -9.05
N THR A 443 -10.76 -9.36 -8.55
CA THR A 443 -11.65 -8.22 -8.84
C THR A 443 -11.35 -7.57 -10.19
N THR A 444 -10.19 -7.84 -10.78
CA THR A 444 -9.73 -7.22 -12.03
C THR A 444 -9.83 -8.16 -13.23
N ASP A 445 -10.58 -9.27 -13.10
CA ASP A 445 -10.96 -10.16 -14.21
C ASP A 445 -11.68 -9.39 -15.33
N GLY A 446 -12.61 -8.51 -14.97
CA GLY A 446 -13.30 -7.65 -15.92
C GLY A 446 -12.38 -6.61 -16.58
N LEU A 447 -11.39 -6.07 -15.86
CA LEU A 447 -10.36 -5.20 -16.43
C LEU A 447 -9.52 -5.96 -17.47
N ARG A 448 -9.00 -7.14 -17.10
CA ARG A 448 -8.21 -8.00 -18.00
C ARG A 448 -8.98 -8.35 -19.26
N LYS A 449 -10.27 -8.70 -19.13
CA LYS A 449 -11.16 -8.96 -20.27
C LYS A 449 -11.24 -7.75 -21.20
N CYS A 450 -11.61 -6.57 -20.67
CA CYS A 450 -11.79 -5.38 -21.49
C CYS A 450 -10.47 -4.94 -22.16
N LEU A 451 -9.31 -5.06 -21.49
CA LEU A 451 -8.03 -4.76 -22.12
C LEU A 451 -7.77 -5.65 -23.35
N VAL A 452 -8.09 -6.95 -23.26
CA VAL A 452 -7.96 -7.90 -24.37
C VAL A 452 -8.96 -7.60 -25.50
N GLU A 453 -10.12 -7.05 -25.21
CA GLU A 453 -11.12 -6.66 -26.21
C GLU A 453 -10.78 -5.31 -26.89
N GLU A 454 -10.18 -4.38 -26.17
CA GLU A 454 -9.95 -3.01 -26.64
C GLU A 454 -8.59 -2.80 -27.33
N PHE A 455 -7.58 -3.61 -26.99
CA PHE A 455 -6.22 -3.46 -27.50
C PHE A 455 -5.82 -4.61 -28.42
N THR A 456 -4.92 -4.34 -29.35
CA THR A 456 -4.42 -5.33 -30.31
C THR A 456 -3.20 -6.08 -29.81
N THR A 457 -2.38 -5.44 -28.99
CA THR A 457 -1.19 -6.03 -28.37
C THR A 457 -1.02 -5.51 -26.95
N ILE A 458 -0.66 -6.38 -26.02
CA ILE A 458 -0.37 -6.06 -24.61
C ILE A 458 0.97 -6.67 -24.24
N TYR A 459 1.91 -5.85 -23.76
CA TYR A 459 3.11 -6.33 -23.07
C TYR A 459 2.99 -6.01 -21.59
N CYS A 460 3.20 -7.00 -20.73
CA CYS A 460 3.10 -6.87 -19.29
C CYS A 460 4.35 -7.43 -18.62
N PHE A 461 5.21 -6.53 -18.13
CA PHE A 461 6.42 -6.85 -17.40
C PHE A 461 6.17 -6.75 -15.89
N ASN A 462 6.04 -7.89 -15.23
CA ASN A 462 5.84 -7.97 -13.78
C ASN A 462 7.16 -7.77 -13.04
N LEU A 463 7.31 -6.63 -12.37
CA LEU A 463 8.49 -6.29 -11.56
C LEU A 463 8.39 -6.78 -10.11
N ARG A 464 7.23 -7.36 -9.73
CA ARG A 464 6.96 -7.89 -8.39
C ARG A 464 7.18 -6.84 -7.28
N GLY A 465 7.67 -7.25 -6.11
CA GLY A 465 7.97 -6.36 -4.99
C GLY A 465 6.80 -6.13 -4.03
N ASN A 466 5.79 -7.00 -4.02
CA ASN A 466 4.66 -6.89 -3.11
C ASN A 466 5.04 -7.21 -1.65
N GLN A 467 5.31 -6.16 -0.88
CA GLN A 467 5.65 -6.23 0.55
C GLN A 467 4.43 -6.03 1.48
N ARG A 468 3.21 -6.23 0.96
CA ARG A 468 2.03 -6.51 1.79
C ARG A 468 1.89 -8.00 2.12
N THR A 469 2.76 -8.83 1.53
CA THR A 469 2.90 -10.25 1.83
C THR A 469 3.85 -10.47 3.02
N SER A 470 3.99 -11.71 3.49
CA SER A 470 4.88 -12.09 4.59
C SER A 470 5.53 -13.45 4.34
N GLY A 471 6.57 -13.79 5.10
CA GLY A 471 7.21 -15.10 5.03
C GLY A 471 7.90 -15.34 3.68
N GLU A 472 7.75 -16.55 3.14
CA GLU A 472 8.43 -16.97 1.91
C GLU A 472 7.97 -16.18 0.68
N GLN A 473 6.67 -15.87 0.58
CA GLN A 473 6.17 -15.05 -0.53
C GLN A 473 6.83 -13.67 -0.58
N SER A 474 7.01 -13.01 0.58
CA SER A 474 7.67 -11.70 0.66
C SER A 474 9.14 -11.76 0.23
N LYS A 475 9.83 -12.89 0.47
CA LYS A 475 11.21 -13.10 -0.02
C LYS A 475 11.24 -13.29 -1.53
N LYS A 476 10.33 -14.10 -2.08
CA LYS A 476 10.19 -14.29 -3.53
C LYS A 476 9.94 -12.96 -4.21
N GLU A 477 8.96 -12.18 -3.73
CA GLU A 477 8.63 -10.85 -4.24
C GLU A 477 9.85 -9.92 -4.31
N GLY A 478 10.80 -10.05 -3.38
CA GLY A 478 12.07 -9.34 -3.40
C GLY A 478 11.94 -7.84 -3.17
N GLY A 479 12.91 -7.09 -3.69
CA GLY A 479 13.02 -5.64 -3.52
C GLY A 479 11.87 -4.85 -4.15
N LYS A 480 11.48 -3.75 -3.49
CA LYS A 480 10.45 -2.81 -3.95
C LYS A 480 11.06 -1.81 -4.92
N ILE A 481 10.53 -1.69 -6.15
CA ILE A 481 11.02 -0.73 -7.16
C ILE A 481 11.06 0.71 -6.62
N PHE A 482 10.01 1.12 -5.90
CA PHE A 482 9.88 2.45 -5.31
C PHE A 482 10.37 2.56 -3.86
N GLY A 483 11.14 1.59 -3.35
CA GLY A 483 11.70 1.64 -1.99
C GLY A 483 10.64 1.80 -0.91
N SER A 484 10.71 2.86 -0.08
CA SER A 484 9.70 3.17 0.93
C SER A 484 8.43 3.83 0.37
N GLY A 485 8.43 4.28 -0.88
CA GLY A 485 7.31 5.00 -1.49
C GLY A 485 6.10 4.10 -1.83
N SER A 486 6.30 2.80 -2.02
CA SER A 486 5.19 1.86 -2.23
C SER A 486 5.54 0.45 -1.74
N ARG A 487 4.53 -0.24 -1.18
CA ARG A 487 4.60 -1.67 -0.82
C ARG A 487 3.85 -2.57 -1.82
N ALA A 488 3.26 -2.00 -2.87
CA ALA A 488 2.54 -2.76 -3.89
C ALA A 488 3.51 -3.55 -4.78
N GLY A 489 3.03 -4.64 -5.37
CA GLY A 489 3.71 -5.23 -6.53
C GLY A 489 3.61 -4.26 -7.71
N ILE A 490 4.67 -4.13 -8.49
CA ILE A 490 4.77 -3.16 -9.59
C ILE A 490 4.83 -3.89 -10.93
N ALA A 491 4.20 -3.32 -11.95
CA ALA A 491 4.31 -3.81 -13.32
C ALA A 491 4.46 -2.65 -14.31
N ILE A 492 5.26 -2.87 -15.36
CA ILE A 492 5.28 -2.01 -16.55
C ILE A 492 4.34 -2.62 -17.58
N THR A 493 3.39 -1.85 -18.08
CA THR A 493 2.37 -2.31 -19.03
C THR A 493 2.35 -1.41 -20.26
N LEU A 494 2.51 -2.02 -21.43
CA LEU A 494 2.41 -1.39 -22.73
C LEU A 494 1.14 -1.90 -23.43
N LEU A 495 0.21 -1.00 -23.72
CA LEU A 495 -1.05 -1.27 -24.40
C LEU A 495 -1.04 -0.60 -25.76
N ILE A 496 -1.25 -1.38 -26.82
CA ILE A 496 -1.16 -0.92 -28.20
C ILE A 496 -2.51 -1.11 -28.88
N LYS A 497 -3.06 -0.04 -29.42
CA LYS A 497 -4.30 -0.07 -30.20
C LYS A 497 -3.97 0.30 -31.65
N ASN A 498 -4.11 -0.67 -32.56
CA ASN A 498 -3.82 -0.47 -33.98
C ASN A 498 -5.00 -0.96 -34.85
N PRO A 499 -5.82 -0.06 -35.42
CA PRO A 499 -7.02 -0.45 -36.16
C PRO A 499 -6.72 -1.20 -37.47
N LYS A 500 -5.47 -1.15 -37.95
CA LYS A 500 -5.04 -1.90 -39.13
C LYS A 500 -4.75 -3.39 -38.82
N LYS A 501 -4.49 -3.73 -37.56
CA LYS A 501 -4.15 -5.08 -37.12
C LYS A 501 -5.44 -5.89 -36.89
N LYS A 502 -5.58 -7.02 -37.59
CA LYS A 502 -6.75 -7.90 -37.51
C LYS A 502 -6.45 -9.13 -36.65
N GLY A 503 -7.47 -9.63 -35.96
CA GLY A 503 -7.39 -10.85 -35.14
C GLY A 503 -7.53 -10.55 -33.65
N ASN A 504 -7.36 -11.59 -32.84
CA ASN A 504 -7.45 -11.47 -31.38
C ASN A 504 -6.22 -10.74 -30.82
N CYS A 505 -6.42 -10.04 -29.71
CA CYS A 505 -5.34 -9.42 -28.96
C CYS A 505 -4.23 -10.41 -28.60
N GLN A 506 -2.98 -9.98 -28.75
CA GLN A 506 -1.81 -10.75 -28.37
C GLN A 506 -1.28 -10.25 -27.03
N ILE A 507 -1.10 -11.14 -26.07
CA ILE A 507 -0.61 -10.80 -24.74
C ILE A 507 0.75 -11.45 -24.52
N PHE A 508 1.72 -10.63 -24.15
CA PHE A 508 3.09 -11.01 -23.85
C PHE A 508 3.39 -10.68 -22.40
N TYR A 509 3.76 -11.69 -21.63
CA TYR A 509 4.04 -11.59 -20.21
C TYR A 509 5.49 -11.95 -19.92
N HIS A 510 6.09 -11.25 -18.96
CA HIS A 510 7.41 -11.59 -18.42
C HIS A 510 7.43 -11.30 -16.92
N ASP A 511 7.92 -12.25 -16.13
CA ASP A 511 8.19 -12.05 -14.70
C ASP A 511 9.69 -11.79 -14.52
N ILE A 512 10.03 -10.72 -13.79
CA ILE A 512 11.42 -10.34 -13.55
C ILE A 512 12.20 -11.40 -12.75
N GLY A 513 11.53 -12.23 -11.95
CA GLY A 513 12.12 -13.32 -11.18
C GLY A 513 11.96 -13.22 -9.66
N ASP A 514 12.21 -14.34 -8.97
CA ASP A 514 12.15 -14.48 -7.52
C ASP A 514 13.44 -13.99 -6.84
N TYR A 515 13.33 -13.51 -5.59
CA TYR A 515 14.45 -13.21 -4.66
C TYR A 515 15.40 -12.09 -5.08
N LEU A 516 15.05 -11.30 -6.09
CA LEU A 516 15.88 -10.19 -6.57
C LEU A 516 15.79 -8.98 -5.64
N SER A 517 16.94 -8.34 -5.37
CA SER A 517 16.96 -7.04 -4.68
C SER A 517 16.37 -5.94 -5.57
N ARG A 518 16.18 -4.73 -5.03
CA ARG A 518 15.70 -3.59 -5.83
C ARG A 518 16.73 -3.24 -6.90
N GLU A 519 17.98 -3.22 -6.50
CA GLU A 519 19.12 -2.83 -7.32
C GLU A 519 19.34 -3.85 -8.46
N ASP A 520 19.19 -5.15 -8.19
CA ASP A 520 19.23 -6.18 -9.23
C ASP A 520 18.11 -5.99 -10.27
N LYS A 521 16.88 -5.69 -9.80
CA LYS A 521 15.75 -5.43 -10.70
C LYS A 521 15.98 -4.20 -11.57
N LEU A 522 16.46 -3.10 -10.99
CA LEU A 522 16.75 -1.88 -11.75
C LEU A 522 17.85 -2.12 -12.79
N LYS A 523 18.87 -2.89 -12.43
CA LYS A 523 19.91 -3.31 -13.38
C LYS A 523 19.35 -4.13 -14.53
N ILE A 524 18.51 -5.14 -14.26
CA ILE A 524 17.85 -5.95 -15.29
C ILE A 524 17.02 -5.09 -16.24
N ILE A 525 16.25 -4.13 -15.70
CA ILE A 525 15.44 -3.21 -16.50
C ILE A 525 16.33 -2.35 -17.41
N ALA A 526 17.44 -1.83 -16.87
CA ALA A 526 18.41 -1.05 -17.65
C ALA A 526 19.10 -1.88 -18.73
N ASP A 527 19.51 -3.11 -18.41
CA ASP A 527 20.18 -4.04 -19.32
C ASP A 527 19.26 -4.44 -20.48
N TYR A 528 17.96 -4.68 -20.22
CA TYR A 528 16.99 -4.90 -21.30
C TYR A 528 16.81 -3.68 -22.18
N SER A 529 16.88 -2.46 -21.63
CA SER A 529 16.71 -1.18 -22.33
C SER A 529 15.32 -0.93 -22.96
N SER A 530 14.66 -1.93 -23.54
CA SER A 530 13.34 -1.86 -24.17
C SER A 530 12.67 -3.25 -24.21
N PHE A 531 11.35 -3.29 -24.38
CA PHE A 531 10.58 -4.54 -24.49
C PHE A 531 11.10 -5.47 -25.60
N LYS A 532 11.69 -4.95 -26.68
CA LYS A 532 12.20 -5.76 -27.80
C LYS A 532 13.30 -6.75 -27.42
N ASN A 533 14.09 -6.42 -26.39
CA ASN A 533 15.25 -7.23 -25.99
C ASN A 533 14.88 -8.27 -24.93
N MET A 534 13.59 -8.41 -24.60
CA MET A 534 13.11 -9.33 -23.58
C MET A 534 12.58 -10.62 -24.21
N GLU A 535 12.75 -11.72 -23.47
CA GLU A 535 12.12 -12.98 -23.82
C GLU A 535 10.68 -13.02 -23.28
N TRP A 536 9.70 -12.94 -24.18
CA TRP A 536 8.29 -12.87 -23.81
C TRP A 536 7.62 -14.24 -23.81
N GLN A 537 6.86 -14.51 -22.75
CA GLN A 537 5.90 -15.61 -22.74
C GLN A 537 4.57 -15.12 -23.34
N LYS A 538 4.17 -15.70 -24.47
CA LYS A 538 2.83 -15.47 -25.02
C LYS A 538 1.79 -16.18 -24.16
N ILE A 539 0.80 -15.45 -23.65
CA ILE A 539 -0.26 -16.00 -22.81
C ILE A 539 -1.62 -15.96 -23.52
N THR A 540 -2.43 -16.98 -23.27
CA THR A 540 -3.83 -17.04 -23.71
C THR A 540 -4.71 -17.06 -22.46
N PRO A 541 -5.56 -16.03 -22.23
CA PRO A 541 -6.45 -16.02 -21.09
C PRO A 541 -7.40 -17.23 -21.11
N ASN A 542 -7.66 -17.83 -19.95
CA ASN A 542 -8.69 -18.86 -19.81
C ASN A 542 -10.11 -18.25 -19.81
N ASP A 543 -11.15 -19.08 -19.70
CA ASP A 543 -12.56 -18.66 -19.69
C ASP A 543 -12.91 -17.70 -18.55
N SER A 544 -12.11 -17.70 -17.49
CA SER A 544 -12.26 -16.77 -16.38
C SER A 544 -11.33 -15.55 -16.47
N HIS A 545 -10.73 -15.34 -17.63
CA HIS A 545 -9.86 -14.20 -17.94
C HIS A 545 -8.60 -14.11 -17.06
N ASP A 546 -8.11 -15.25 -16.57
CA ASP A 546 -6.84 -15.34 -15.84
C ASP A 546 -5.66 -15.30 -16.81
N TRP A 547 -4.70 -14.40 -16.57
CA TRP A 547 -3.48 -14.28 -17.37
C TRP A 547 -2.39 -15.25 -16.90
N ILE A 548 -2.19 -15.31 -15.59
CA ILE A 548 -1.26 -16.21 -14.90
C ILE A 548 -1.99 -17.00 -13.82
N ASN A 549 -1.34 -18.02 -13.26
CA ASN A 549 -1.91 -18.87 -12.22
C ASN A 549 -3.33 -19.34 -12.62
N GLN A 550 -3.45 -19.89 -13.82
CA GLN A 550 -4.72 -20.33 -14.36
C GLN A 550 -5.23 -21.55 -13.58
N ARG A 551 -6.54 -21.57 -13.36
CA ARG A 551 -7.25 -22.63 -12.64
C ARG A 551 -7.27 -23.95 -13.40
N ASP A 552 -7.30 -25.06 -12.65
CA ASP A 552 -7.45 -26.40 -13.23
C ASP A 552 -8.94 -26.66 -13.54
N PRO A 553 -9.34 -26.91 -14.80
CA PRO A 553 -10.73 -27.20 -15.15
C PRO A 553 -11.34 -28.40 -14.41
N VAL A 554 -10.52 -29.35 -13.94
CA VAL A 554 -10.99 -30.51 -13.15
C VAL A 554 -11.63 -30.06 -11.84
N PHE A 555 -11.16 -28.94 -11.26
CA PHE A 555 -11.67 -28.41 -10.00
C PHE A 555 -13.17 -28.12 -10.04
N ASP A 556 -13.68 -27.66 -11.19
CA ASP A 556 -15.11 -27.33 -11.35
C ASP A 556 -16.05 -28.53 -11.28
N ASN A 557 -15.53 -29.75 -11.45
CA ASN A 557 -16.30 -30.99 -11.33
C ASN A 557 -16.55 -31.40 -9.86
N PHE A 558 -15.80 -30.84 -8.91
CA PHE A 558 -15.94 -31.17 -7.50
C PHE A 558 -17.14 -30.46 -6.85
N ILE A 559 -17.59 -31.01 -5.71
CA ILE A 559 -18.75 -30.48 -4.99
C ILE A 559 -18.35 -29.20 -4.28
N SER A 560 -19.00 -28.08 -4.58
CA SER A 560 -18.73 -26.82 -3.88
C SER A 560 -18.94 -26.95 -2.37
N ILE A 561 -18.00 -26.42 -1.58
CA ILE A 561 -18.14 -26.43 -0.12
C ILE A 561 -19.35 -25.59 0.33
N GLY A 562 -19.69 -24.53 -0.41
CA GLY A 562 -20.81 -23.64 -0.15
C GLY A 562 -20.95 -22.57 -1.23
N ASP A 563 -22.19 -22.20 -1.54
CA ASP A 563 -22.52 -21.16 -2.51
C ASP A 563 -23.75 -20.36 -2.03
N LYS A 564 -23.68 -19.03 -2.11
CA LYS A 564 -24.78 -18.11 -1.74
C LYS A 564 -25.54 -17.57 -2.96
N LYS A 565 -24.94 -17.66 -4.15
CA LYS A 565 -25.49 -17.16 -5.41
C LYS A 565 -26.31 -18.26 -6.10
N ASP A 566 -25.72 -19.44 -6.26
CA ASP A 566 -26.40 -20.58 -6.87
C ASP A 566 -27.11 -21.43 -5.80
N LYS A 567 -28.42 -21.18 -5.67
CA LYS A 567 -29.29 -21.92 -4.74
C LYS A 567 -29.74 -23.29 -5.26
N ILE A 568 -29.42 -23.64 -6.50
CA ILE A 568 -29.82 -24.89 -7.15
C ILE A 568 -28.70 -25.92 -7.02
N SER A 569 -27.44 -25.48 -7.11
CA SER A 569 -26.27 -26.35 -6.96
C SER A 569 -26.27 -27.10 -5.62
N GLN A 570 -25.84 -28.36 -5.66
CA GLN A 570 -25.60 -29.13 -4.43
C GLN A 570 -24.28 -28.69 -3.80
N THR A 571 -24.34 -28.21 -2.56
CA THR A 571 -23.17 -27.79 -1.77
C THR A 571 -23.00 -28.62 -0.51
N ILE A 572 -21.77 -28.81 -0.04
CA ILE A 572 -21.49 -29.58 1.17
C ILE A 572 -22.19 -28.97 2.40
N PHE A 573 -22.12 -27.65 2.54
CA PHE A 573 -22.77 -26.90 3.62
C PHE A 573 -23.88 -25.99 3.07
N THR A 574 -25.00 -25.92 3.79
CA THR A 574 -26.09 -24.99 3.45
C THR A 574 -25.79 -23.54 3.85
N THR A 575 -25.16 -23.35 5.00
CA THR A 575 -24.86 -22.04 5.58
C THR A 575 -23.38 -21.91 5.87
N TYR A 576 -22.83 -20.72 5.61
CA TYR A 576 -21.47 -20.36 5.98
C TYR A 576 -21.37 -18.85 6.15
N SER A 577 -20.34 -18.38 6.84
CA SER A 577 -20.20 -16.95 7.12
C SER A 577 -18.75 -16.54 7.26
N ARG A 578 -18.48 -15.27 6.96
CA ARG A 578 -17.25 -14.61 7.39
C ARG A 578 -17.25 -14.47 8.91
N GLY A 579 -16.06 -14.45 9.50
CA GLY A 579 -15.87 -14.06 10.90
C GLY A 579 -16.26 -12.59 11.14
N ILE A 580 -16.23 -12.19 12.41
CA ILE A 580 -16.67 -10.84 12.79
C ILE A 580 -15.68 -9.77 12.34
N GLU A 581 -16.19 -8.67 11.80
CA GLU A 581 -15.41 -7.49 11.40
C GLU A 581 -15.78 -6.34 12.35
N THR A 582 -14.88 -5.97 13.26
CA THR A 582 -15.14 -4.87 14.21
C THR A 582 -14.86 -3.51 13.59
N ARG A 583 -13.82 -3.42 12.75
CA ARG A 583 -13.15 -2.18 12.29
C ARG A 583 -12.55 -1.31 13.39
N ARG A 584 -12.38 -1.87 14.59
CA ARG A 584 -11.87 -1.18 15.78
C ARG A 584 -11.21 -2.15 16.76
N ASP A 585 -10.39 -3.06 16.25
CA ASP A 585 -9.88 -4.19 17.05
C ASP A 585 -9.16 -3.74 18.33
N ALA A 586 -8.43 -2.62 18.32
CA ALA A 586 -7.79 -2.07 19.52
C ALA A 586 -8.78 -1.77 20.65
N TRP A 587 -10.02 -1.39 20.30
CA TRP A 587 -11.11 -1.12 21.24
C TRP A 587 -11.91 -2.38 21.56
N ALA A 588 -12.20 -3.20 20.54
CA ALA A 588 -13.14 -4.31 20.62
C ALA A 588 -12.52 -5.66 20.98
N TYR A 589 -11.19 -5.78 21.01
CA TYR A 589 -10.45 -6.97 21.44
C TYR A 589 -9.41 -6.65 22.52
N ASN A 590 -9.29 -7.53 23.53
CA ASN A 590 -8.21 -7.47 24.50
C ASN A 590 -7.97 -8.84 25.17
N PHE A 591 -6.75 -9.13 25.60
CA PHE A 591 -6.48 -10.27 26.47
C PHE A 591 -7.12 -10.11 27.86
N SER A 592 -7.23 -8.88 28.37
CA SER A 592 -7.92 -8.58 29.63
C SER A 592 -9.39 -8.27 29.42
N ARG A 593 -10.26 -9.06 30.06
CA ARG A 593 -11.71 -8.83 30.08
C ARG A 593 -12.06 -7.47 30.69
N GLN A 594 -11.33 -7.06 31.73
CA GLN A 594 -11.55 -5.80 32.44
C GLN A 594 -11.17 -4.60 31.57
N HIS A 595 -10.01 -4.65 30.90
CA HIS A 595 -9.59 -3.59 29.98
C HIS A 595 -10.52 -3.47 28.77
N LEU A 596 -10.95 -4.58 28.18
CA LEU A 596 -11.95 -4.56 27.10
C LEU A 596 -13.23 -3.85 27.55
N THR A 597 -13.74 -4.19 28.74
CA THR A 597 -14.95 -3.59 29.30
C THR A 597 -14.77 -2.07 29.46
N SER A 598 -13.67 -1.65 30.10
CA SER A 598 -13.37 -0.22 30.30
C SER A 598 -13.21 0.54 28.98
N ASN A 599 -12.52 -0.04 28.00
CA ASN A 599 -12.32 0.55 26.68
C ASN A 599 -13.65 0.76 25.96
N MET A 600 -14.49 -0.28 25.89
CA MET A 600 -15.78 -0.19 25.21
C MET A 600 -16.73 0.78 25.90
N SER A 601 -16.84 0.76 27.24
CA SER A 601 -17.68 1.72 27.97
C SER A 601 -17.27 3.16 27.68
N ARG A 602 -15.97 3.49 27.78
CA ARG A 602 -15.45 4.83 27.48
C ARG A 602 -15.73 5.26 26.04
N MET A 603 -15.57 4.37 25.07
CA MET A 603 -15.84 4.67 23.66
C MET A 603 -17.33 4.94 23.41
N ILE A 604 -18.21 4.15 24.04
CA ILE A 604 -19.67 4.28 23.94
C ILE A 604 -20.13 5.60 24.56
N ASP A 605 -19.60 5.96 25.73
CA ASP A 605 -19.90 7.22 26.40
C ASP A 605 -19.51 8.42 25.54
N PHE A 606 -18.32 8.37 24.92
CA PHE A 606 -17.85 9.39 24.01
C PHE A 606 -18.72 9.48 22.74
N TYR A 607 -19.04 8.33 22.12
CA TYR A 607 -19.95 8.29 20.99
C TYR A 607 -21.30 8.96 21.31
N ASN A 608 -21.91 8.62 22.45
CA ASN A 608 -23.19 9.20 22.86
C ASN A 608 -23.09 10.72 23.15
N ALA A 609 -21.92 11.22 23.57
CA ALA A 609 -21.68 12.66 23.69
C ALA A 609 -21.72 13.33 22.32
N GLN A 610 -21.05 12.75 21.32
CA GLN A 610 -21.06 13.24 19.94
C GLN A 610 -22.46 13.19 19.30
N VAL A 611 -23.28 12.18 19.63
CA VAL A 611 -24.69 12.14 19.21
C VAL A 611 -25.45 13.35 19.77
N ARG A 612 -25.28 13.68 21.06
CA ARG A 612 -25.93 14.86 21.66
C ARG A 612 -25.47 16.16 21.03
N ASP A 613 -24.18 16.30 20.73
CA ASP A 613 -23.64 17.49 20.06
C ASP A 613 -24.25 17.64 18.66
N TYR A 614 -24.36 16.53 17.90
CA TYR A 614 -24.98 16.50 16.59
C TYR A 614 -26.50 16.77 16.63
N GLU A 615 -27.22 16.26 17.64
CA GLU A 615 -28.64 16.58 17.88
C GLU A 615 -28.84 18.08 18.09
N VAL A 616 -27.96 18.72 18.87
CA VAL A 616 -28.00 20.18 19.11
C VAL A 616 -27.73 20.97 17.84
N ALA A 617 -26.69 20.59 17.08
CA ALA A 617 -26.36 21.22 15.81
C ALA A 617 -27.48 21.05 14.76
N SER A 618 -28.20 19.93 14.82
CA SER A 618 -29.26 19.56 13.86
C SER A 618 -30.62 20.23 14.10
N LYS A 619 -30.74 21.16 15.07
CA LYS A 619 -32.03 21.79 15.44
C LYS A 619 -32.69 22.61 14.32
N HIS A 620 -31.88 23.16 13.42
CA HIS A 620 -32.37 24.01 12.32
C HIS A 620 -32.17 23.34 10.96
N GLU A 621 -30.98 22.79 10.73
CA GLU A 621 -30.59 22.08 9.52
C GLU A 621 -29.68 20.93 9.93
N LYS A 622 -29.70 19.79 9.23
CA LYS A 622 -28.83 18.66 9.52
C LYS A 622 -27.48 18.88 8.83
N PRO A 623 -26.40 19.26 9.55
CA PRO A 623 -25.08 19.35 8.94
C PRO A 623 -24.57 17.96 8.57
N ASP A 624 -23.52 17.91 7.73
CA ASP A 624 -22.77 16.67 7.56
C ASP A 624 -22.19 16.24 8.91
N VAL A 625 -22.28 14.93 9.22
CA VAL A 625 -21.73 14.37 10.45
C VAL A 625 -20.24 14.65 10.55
N GLU A 626 -19.53 14.60 9.42
CA GLU A 626 -18.08 14.79 9.36
C GLU A 626 -17.63 16.19 9.82
N THR A 627 -18.51 17.20 9.80
CA THR A 627 -18.17 18.57 10.22
C THR A 627 -18.33 18.80 11.73
N ILE A 628 -18.97 17.88 12.44
CA ILE A 628 -19.29 18.01 13.86
C ILE A 628 -18.46 17.06 14.73
N ILE A 629 -18.16 15.87 14.21
CA ILE A 629 -17.52 14.82 15.02
C ILE A 629 -16.03 15.07 15.29
N ASP A 630 -15.59 14.69 16.48
CA ASP A 630 -14.19 14.59 16.87
C ASP A 630 -13.63 13.22 16.43
N ASN A 631 -12.52 13.27 15.69
CA ASN A 631 -11.84 12.11 15.10
C ASN A 631 -10.63 11.63 15.92
N ASP A 632 -10.44 12.11 17.17
CA ASP A 632 -9.36 11.67 18.05
C ASP A 632 -9.38 10.14 18.26
N PRO A 633 -8.38 9.40 17.71
CA PRO A 633 -8.35 7.94 17.79
C PRO A 633 -8.21 7.41 19.23
N LYS A 634 -7.80 8.24 20.20
CA LYS A 634 -7.75 7.90 21.63
C LYS A 634 -9.10 7.87 22.31
N LYS A 635 -10.13 8.43 21.66
CA LYS A 635 -11.51 8.47 22.17
C LYS A 635 -12.43 7.54 21.40
N ILE A 636 -12.23 7.40 20.10
CA ILE A 636 -13.09 6.56 19.25
C ILE A 636 -12.41 6.11 17.96
N SER A 637 -12.78 4.91 17.51
CA SER A 637 -12.51 4.43 16.16
C SER A 637 -13.82 4.39 15.36
N TRP A 638 -13.99 5.38 14.49
CA TRP A 638 -15.20 5.55 13.69
C TRP A 638 -15.32 4.46 12.62
N SER A 639 -16.55 4.19 12.23
CA SER A 639 -16.88 3.38 11.06
C SER A 639 -18.05 4.04 10.35
N ARG A 640 -18.21 3.78 9.06
CA ARG A 640 -19.39 4.25 8.30
C ARG A 640 -20.71 3.91 9.02
N LYS A 641 -20.79 2.73 9.63
CA LYS A 641 -21.97 2.31 10.39
C LYS A 641 -22.23 3.20 11.61
N LEU A 642 -21.22 3.44 12.46
CA LEU A 642 -21.36 4.34 13.60
C LEU A 642 -21.72 5.77 13.18
N LYS A 643 -21.12 6.30 12.11
CA LYS A 643 -21.47 7.63 11.60
C LYS A 643 -22.93 7.69 11.12
N ASN A 644 -23.41 6.63 10.46
CA ASN A 644 -24.82 6.53 10.06
C ASN A 644 -25.78 6.41 11.25
N ASP A 645 -25.40 5.69 12.31
CA ASP A 645 -26.18 5.58 13.54
C ASP A 645 -26.26 6.95 14.24
N LEU A 646 -25.15 7.68 14.31
CA LEU A 646 -25.10 9.03 14.86
C LEU A 646 -25.97 10.00 14.06
N GLY A 647 -25.91 9.98 12.72
CA GLY A 647 -26.77 10.79 11.86
C GLY A 647 -28.27 10.49 11.99
N ARG A 648 -28.61 9.33 12.57
CA ARG A 648 -29.97 8.90 12.92
C ARG A 648 -30.31 9.11 14.41
N PHE A 649 -29.44 9.75 15.18
CA PHE A 649 -29.60 10.01 16.61
C PHE A 649 -29.73 8.73 17.45
N VAL A 650 -29.06 7.65 17.03
CA VAL A 650 -29.08 6.37 17.76
C VAL A 650 -28.06 6.42 18.89
N HIS A 651 -28.55 6.32 20.13
CA HIS A 651 -27.73 6.13 21.32
C HIS A 651 -27.49 4.64 21.59
N HIS A 652 -26.31 4.31 22.08
CA HIS A 652 -25.92 2.93 22.40
C HIS A 652 -25.65 2.75 23.88
N GLU A 653 -25.84 1.54 24.40
CA GLU A 653 -25.56 1.18 25.80
C GLU A 653 -24.59 0.01 25.86
N PHE A 654 -23.64 0.05 26.81
CA PHE A 654 -22.75 -1.06 27.05
C PHE A 654 -23.48 -2.23 27.72
N LYS A 655 -23.38 -3.43 27.14
CA LYS A 655 -24.03 -4.65 27.61
C LYS A 655 -22.98 -5.67 28.06
N PRO A 656 -22.77 -5.90 29.37
CA PRO A 656 -21.75 -6.82 29.87
C PRO A 656 -21.86 -8.26 29.34
N GLY A 657 -23.09 -8.73 29.05
CA GLY A 657 -23.35 -10.05 28.50
C GLY A 657 -22.84 -10.27 27.06
N LEU A 658 -22.42 -9.21 26.37
CA LEU A 658 -21.87 -9.28 25.01
C LEU A 658 -20.34 -9.39 24.98
N VAL A 659 -19.70 -9.41 26.15
CA VAL A 659 -18.27 -9.70 26.28
C VAL A 659 -18.04 -11.20 26.25
N VAL A 660 -17.54 -11.71 25.12
CA VAL A 660 -17.38 -13.14 24.85
C VAL A 660 -15.94 -13.51 24.48
N ARG A 661 -15.60 -14.79 24.57
CA ARG A 661 -14.31 -15.31 24.08
C ARG A 661 -14.37 -15.50 22.57
N SER A 662 -13.32 -15.09 21.89
CA SER A 662 -13.19 -15.16 20.43
C SER A 662 -11.81 -15.70 20.04
N MET A 663 -11.76 -16.42 18.93
CA MET A 663 -10.52 -16.84 18.28
C MET A 663 -10.02 -15.68 17.40
N TYR A 664 -9.11 -14.86 17.93
CA TYR A 664 -8.64 -13.66 17.25
C TYR A 664 -7.68 -14.00 16.11
N ARG A 665 -6.67 -14.83 16.38
CA ARG A 665 -5.68 -15.32 15.40
C ARG A 665 -5.41 -16.81 15.65
N PRO A 666 -4.72 -17.54 14.75
CA PRO A 666 -4.48 -18.96 14.97
C PRO A 666 -3.81 -19.18 16.32
N PHE A 667 -4.42 -20.04 17.14
CA PHE A 667 -3.94 -20.37 18.49
C PHE A 667 -3.85 -19.18 19.46
N CYS A 668 -4.65 -18.14 19.24
CA CYS A 668 -4.69 -16.94 20.07
C CYS A 668 -6.14 -16.54 20.37
N LYS A 669 -6.62 -16.93 21.55
CA LYS A 669 -7.91 -16.50 22.09
C LYS A 669 -7.79 -15.11 22.73
N GLN A 670 -8.82 -14.28 22.57
CA GLN A 670 -8.97 -12.98 23.25
C GLN A 670 -10.44 -12.77 23.65
N TRP A 671 -10.69 -11.80 24.54
CA TRP A 671 -12.05 -11.30 24.77
C TRP A 671 -12.43 -10.34 23.65
N THR A 672 -13.70 -10.37 23.24
CA THR A 672 -14.28 -9.43 22.27
C THR A 672 -15.64 -8.91 22.72
N TYR A 673 -16.01 -7.72 22.26
CA TYR A 673 -17.38 -7.18 22.42
C TYR A 673 -18.23 -7.50 21.18
N PHE A 674 -19.09 -8.51 21.29
CA PHE A 674 -19.92 -9.03 20.18
C PHE A 674 -21.29 -8.35 20.12
N ASP A 675 -21.28 -7.07 19.75
CA ASP A 675 -22.46 -6.23 19.64
C ASP A 675 -22.71 -5.78 18.19
N PRO A 676 -23.94 -5.94 17.64
CA PRO A 676 -24.26 -5.52 16.28
C PRO A 676 -24.07 -4.03 16.00
N GLY A 677 -24.11 -3.13 16.97
CA GLY A 677 -23.82 -1.70 16.78
C GLY A 677 -22.32 -1.43 16.62
N PHE A 678 -21.49 -2.15 17.37
CA PHE A 678 -20.02 -1.97 17.38
C PHE A 678 -19.24 -2.99 16.55
N ASN A 679 -19.93 -3.87 15.83
CA ASN A 679 -19.34 -4.71 14.80
C ASN A 679 -19.85 -4.23 13.42
N ASP A 680 -18.94 -3.84 12.54
CA ASP A 680 -19.27 -3.36 11.18
C ASP A 680 -19.98 -4.47 10.39
N PHE A 681 -19.51 -5.71 10.54
CA PHE A 681 -20.14 -6.89 9.96
C PHE A 681 -20.06 -8.11 10.90
N SER A 682 -21.19 -8.73 11.22
CA SER A 682 -21.28 -9.97 12.01
C SER A 682 -21.79 -11.18 11.20
N GLY A 683 -22.17 -10.99 9.94
CA GLY A 683 -22.58 -12.08 9.06
C GLY A 683 -23.71 -12.95 9.63
N GLN A 684 -23.57 -14.27 9.52
CA GLN A 684 -24.46 -15.24 10.17
C GLN A 684 -23.92 -15.71 11.54
N MET A 685 -22.90 -15.05 12.10
CA MET A 685 -22.31 -15.46 13.38
C MET A 685 -23.34 -15.55 14.52
N PRO A 686 -24.35 -14.68 14.64
CA PRO A 686 -25.38 -14.84 15.68
C PRO A 686 -26.21 -16.14 15.57
N LYS A 687 -26.31 -16.73 14.38
CA LYS A 687 -26.96 -18.04 14.15
C LYS A 687 -26.01 -19.22 14.33
N ILE A 688 -24.70 -18.97 14.38
CA ILE A 688 -23.67 -20.01 14.48
C ILE A 688 -23.18 -20.12 15.91
N PHE A 689 -22.92 -18.97 16.55
CA PHE A 689 -22.56 -18.79 17.94
C PHE A 689 -23.53 -17.78 18.59
N PRO A 690 -24.72 -18.23 19.00
CA PRO A 690 -25.67 -17.38 19.70
C PRO A 690 -25.12 -16.94 21.07
N GLN A 691 -25.57 -15.79 21.54
CA GLN A 691 -25.07 -15.12 22.75
C GLN A 691 -25.42 -15.85 24.07
N ASN A 692 -26.19 -16.94 24.01
CA ASN A 692 -26.56 -17.78 25.17
C ASN A 692 -25.51 -18.86 25.52
N GLY A 693 -24.37 -18.91 24.82
CA GLY A 693 -23.26 -19.80 25.17
C GLY A 693 -23.35 -21.22 24.57
N GLN A 694 -24.20 -21.42 23.56
CA GLN A 694 -24.27 -22.70 22.83
C GLN A 694 -22.93 -23.03 22.16
N LYS A 695 -22.52 -24.30 22.28
CA LYS A 695 -21.26 -24.82 21.70
C LYS A 695 -21.47 -25.25 20.26
N ASN A 696 -20.55 -24.86 19.37
CA ASN A 696 -20.56 -25.26 17.98
C ASN A 696 -19.13 -25.52 17.49
N LEU A 697 -18.98 -26.24 16.39
CA LEU A 697 -17.70 -26.45 15.69
C LEU A 697 -17.79 -25.83 14.31
N MET A 698 -16.68 -25.26 13.84
CA MET A 698 -16.62 -24.63 12.53
C MET A 698 -15.25 -24.79 11.89
N ILE A 699 -15.24 -25.25 10.64
CA ILE A 699 -14.03 -25.25 9.81
C ILE A 699 -13.88 -23.84 9.25
N TYR A 700 -12.82 -23.14 9.65
CA TYR A 700 -12.54 -21.77 9.26
C TYR A 700 -11.34 -21.70 8.33
N LEU A 701 -11.58 -21.27 7.08
CA LEU A 701 -10.61 -21.32 6.00
C LEU A 701 -10.25 -19.94 5.45
N SER A 702 -9.15 -19.89 4.71
CA SER A 702 -8.69 -18.69 3.99
C SER A 702 -9.74 -18.16 3.02
N GLY A 703 -9.95 -16.85 3.00
CA GLY A 703 -10.85 -16.22 2.03
C GLY A 703 -10.24 -16.20 0.62
N THR A 704 -11.06 -15.89 -0.38
CA THR A 704 -10.62 -15.82 -1.77
C THR A 704 -9.86 -14.50 -2.07
N GLY A 705 -8.98 -14.52 -3.06
CA GLY A 705 -8.15 -13.39 -3.48
C GLY A 705 -6.92 -13.14 -2.59
N GLY A 706 -6.50 -14.14 -1.79
CA GLY A 706 -5.37 -14.01 -0.86
C GLY A 706 -4.00 -14.12 -1.48
N SER A 707 -3.01 -13.52 -0.81
CA SER A 707 -1.59 -13.59 -1.22
C SER A 707 -0.81 -14.70 -0.50
N LYS A 708 -1.45 -15.40 0.43
CA LYS A 708 -0.88 -16.48 1.23
C LYS A 708 -1.41 -17.82 0.74
N GLU A 709 -0.66 -18.87 1.02
CA GLU A 709 -1.10 -20.23 0.80
C GLU A 709 -2.39 -20.55 1.56
N PHE A 710 -3.20 -21.42 0.96
CA PHE A 710 -4.45 -21.87 1.55
C PHE A 710 -4.19 -22.61 2.86
N SER A 711 -5.00 -22.28 3.88
CA SER A 711 -5.02 -23.02 5.14
C SER A 711 -6.42 -23.04 5.75
N ALA A 712 -6.65 -24.04 6.59
CA ALA A 712 -7.91 -24.25 7.30
C ALA A 712 -7.63 -24.57 8.77
N LEU A 713 -8.42 -24.00 9.68
CA LEU A 713 -8.34 -24.25 11.12
C LEU A 713 -9.76 -24.47 11.65
N ILE A 714 -9.97 -25.56 12.40
CA ILE A 714 -11.22 -25.77 13.09
C ILE A 714 -11.26 -24.92 14.38
N VAL A 715 -12.42 -24.34 14.68
CA VAL A 715 -12.64 -23.52 15.88
C VAL A 715 -13.94 -23.90 16.58
N ASP A 716 -13.94 -23.71 17.90
CA ASP A 716 -15.10 -23.87 18.79
C ASP A 716 -15.61 -22.53 19.38
N LEU A 717 -14.97 -21.42 19.00
CA LEU A 717 -15.28 -20.07 19.42
C LEU A 717 -15.55 -19.17 18.22
N LEU A 718 -16.18 -18.02 18.49
CA LEU A 718 -16.42 -16.96 17.53
C LEU A 718 -15.11 -16.56 16.83
N PRO A 719 -14.98 -16.69 15.49
CA PRO A 719 -13.75 -16.30 14.80
C PRO A 719 -13.76 -14.82 14.43
N ASP A 720 -12.61 -14.18 14.60
CA ASP A 720 -12.33 -12.91 13.94
C ASP A 720 -12.28 -13.07 12.41
N LEU A 721 -12.68 -12.04 11.67
CA LEU A 721 -12.58 -12.02 10.22
C LEU A 721 -11.16 -12.37 9.74
N ASN A 722 -10.13 -11.83 10.41
CA ASN A 722 -8.73 -11.97 10.04
C ASN A 722 -8.01 -13.11 10.79
N LEU A 723 -8.75 -14.01 11.45
CA LEU A 723 -8.21 -15.30 11.91
C LEU A 723 -7.53 -16.05 10.76
N GLN A 724 -8.14 -15.98 9.58
CA GLN A 724 -7.59 -16.43 8.31
C GLN A 724 -7.47 -15.25 7.34
N HIS A 725 -6.51 -15.30 6.41
CA HIS A 725 -6.28 -14.22 5.45
C HIS A 725 -7.47 -14.01 4.50
N SER A 726 -7.52 -12.84 3.86
CA SER A 726 -8.54 -12.45 2.87
C SER A 726 -9.98 -12.52 3.34
N GLY A 727 -10.21 -12.31 4.64
CA GLY A 727 -11.52 -12.36 5.24
C GLY A 727 -12.06 -13.79 5.24
N GLY A 728 -11.57 -14.57 6.22
CA GLY A 728 -11.83 -16.00 6.32
C GLY A 728 -13.31 -16.37 6.26
N GLN A 729 -13.57 -17.61 5.85
CA GLN A 729 -14.91 -18.16 5.71
C GLN A 729 -15.06 -19.37 6.62
N GLY A 730 -16.17 -19.41 7.33
CA GLY A 730 -16.48 -20.42 8.33
C GLY A 730 -17.66 -21.29 7.94
N PHE A 731 -17.45 -22.59 7.98
CA PHE A 731 -18.41 -23.64 7.67
C PHE A 731 -18.76 -24.40 8.95
N PRO A 732 -19.88 -24.07 9.62
CA PRO A 732 -20.22 -24.64 10.90
C PRO A 732 -20.84 -26.03 10.75
N LEU A 733 -20.71 -26.85 11.79
CA LEU A 733 -21.38 -28.15 11.89
C LEU A 733 -22.89 -27.96 12.14
N PHE A 734 -23.25 -26.98 12.97
CA PHE A 734 -24.64 -26.66 13.31
C PHE A 734 -25.01 -25.20 13.04
N THR A 735 -26.30 -24.93 12.91
CA THR A 735 -26.90 -23.59 12.96
C THR A 735 -28.02 -23.57 14.01
N TYR A 736 -28.27 -22.40 14.57
CA TYR A 736 -29.26 -22.15 15.61
C TYR A 736 -30.27 -21.13 15.11
N GLU A 737 -31.56 -21.46 15.24
CA GLU A 737 -32.68 -20.59 14.90
C GLU A 737 -33.49 -20.27 16.16
N LYS A 738 -33.79 -18.99 16.38
CA LYS A 738 -34.56 -18.57 17.56
C LYS A 738 -36.02 -19.00 17.40
N ILE A 739 -36.62 -19.54 18.45
CA ILE A 739 -38.05 -19.86 18.50
C ILE A 739 -38.82 -18.58 18.84
N ASP A 740 -39.75 -18.17 17.98
CA ASP A 740 -40.67 -17.06 18.28
C ASP A 740 -41.79 -17.56 19.22
N ASN A 741 -41.60 -17.38 20.53
CA ASN A 741 -42.64 -17.64 21.55
C ASN A 741 -43.61 -16.45 21.71
N SER A 742 -44.12 -15.90 20.61
CA SER A 742 -45.12 -14.82 20.65
C SER A 742 -46.57 -15.35 20.78
N GLY A 743 -46.84 -16.27 21.72
CA GLY A 743 -48.11 -17.01 21.72
C GLY A 743 -48.67 -17.61 23.02
N GLY A 744 -48.15 -17.32 24.22
CA GLY A 744 -48.72 -17.90 25.46
C GLY A 744 -48.47 -17.08 26.73
N LEU A 745 -49.56 -16.60 27.36
CA LEU A 745 -49.52 -15.83 28.62
C LEU A 745 -49.20 -16.71 29.86
N PHE A 746 -48.99 -18.01 29.68
CA PHE A 746 -48.73 -18.97 30.75
C PHE A 746 -47.86 -20.15 30.24
N GLU A 747 -46.59 -19.92 29.92
CA GLU A 747 -45.61 -21.00 29.86
C GLU A 747 -44.32 -20.59 30.59
N ALA A 748 -43.85 -21.50 31.43
CA ALA A 748 -42.68 -21.30 32.28
C ALA A 748 -41.42 -21.09 31.42
N GLU A 749 -40.54 -20.19 31.87
CA GLU A 749 -39.21 -19.95 31.29
C GLU A 749 -38.43 -21.28 31.17
N THR A 750 -38.41 -21.85 29.97
CA THR A 750 -37.47 -22.91 29.61
C THR A 750 -36.28 -22.25 28.92
N THR A 751 -35.07 -22.70 29.27
CA THR A 751 -33.79 -22.06 28.96
C THR A 751 -33.27 -22.23 27.53
N ASP A 752 -34.02 -22.84 26.60
CA ASP A 752 -33.57 -23.09 25.23
C ASP A 752 -34.45 -22.38 24.18
N ASP A 753 -34.17 -21.08 24.00
CA ASP A 753 -34.76 -20.21 22.97
C ASP A 753 -34.38 -20.58 21.51
N PHE A 754 -33.61 -21.65 21.28
CA PHE A 754 -33.02 -21.95 19.97
C PHE A 754 -33.16 -23.41 19.53
N VAL A 755 -33.55 -23.63 18.27
CA VAL A 755 -33.53 -24.95 17.62
C VAL A 755 -32.17 -25.16 16.96
N LYS A 756 -31.48 -26.25 17.35
CA LYS A 756 -30.22 -26.70 16.75
C LYS A 756 -30.49 -27.52 15.49
N LYS A 757 -29.85 -27.16 14.38
CA LYS A 757 -29.99 -27.81 13.07
C LYS A 757 -28.62 -28.18 12.50
N GLU A 758 -28.50 -29.37 11.92
CA GLU A 758 -27.31 -29.78 11.18
C GLU A 758 -27.16 -29.01 9.86
N ASN A 759 -25.96 -28.55 9.56
CA ASN A 759 -25.72 -27.66 8.43
C ASN A 759 -25.42 -28.38 7.10
N ILE A 760 -25.14 -29.69 7.15
CA ILE A 760 -24.94 -30.54 5.98
C ILE A 760 -26.30 -31.06 5.50
N PRO A 761 -26.68 -30.84 4.22
CA PRO A 761 -27.97 -31.28 3.70
C PRO A 761 -28.08 -32.81 3.59
N GLU A 762 -29.31 -33.32 3.69
CA GLU A 762 -29.62 -34.74 3.47
C GLU A 762 -29.20 -35.25 2.08
N SER A 763 -29.27 -34.40 1.06
CA SER A 763 -28.85 -34.76 -0.30
C SER A 763 -27.36 -35.08 -0.40
N ILE A 764 -26.53 -34.39 0.38
CA ILE A 764 -25.09 -34.65 0.47
C ILE A 764 -24.84 -35.93 1.26
N LEU A 765 -25.53 -36.12 2.38
CA LEU A 765 -25.46 -37.36 3.16
C LEU A 765 -25.77 -38.57 2.28
N TYR A 766 -26.88 -38.51 1.52
CA TYR A 766 -27.27 -39.55 0.57
C TYR A 766 -26.21 -39.78 -0.51
N LYS A 767 -25.62 -38.71 -1.07
CA LYS A 767 -24.59 -38.82 -2.11
C LYS A 767 -23.33 -39.52 -1.61
N PHE A 768 -22.84 -39.16 -0.43
CA PHE A 768 -21.69 -39.81 0.20
C PHE A 768 -22.03 -41.25 0.61
N GLY A 769 -23.22 -41.49 1.17
CA GLY A 769 -23.68 -42.82 1.55
C GLY A 769 -23.80 -43.79 0.36
N LYS A 770 -24.21 -43.28 -0.80
CA LYS A 770 -24.27 -44.06 -2.05
C LYS A 770 -22.89 -44.37 -2.63
N ALA A 771 -21.94 -43.46 -2.49
CA ALA A 771 -20.60 -43.61 -3.06
C ALA A 771 -19.67 -44.50 -2.22
N TYR A 772 -19.84 -44.50 -0.89
CA TYR A 772 -18.93 -45.20 0.03
C TYR A 772 -19.65 -46.21 0.93
N ASP A 773 -20.41 -45.74 1.92
CA ASP A 773 -21.14 -46.56 2.88
C ASP A 773 -22.35 -45.78 3.42
N SER A 774 -23.52 -46.41 3.39
CA SER A 774 -24.78 -45.92 3.98
C SER A 774 -24.71 -45.54 5.46
N LYS A 775 -23.70 -45.99 6.21
CA LYS A 775 -23.49 -45.66 7.64
C LYS A 775 -22.81 -44.33 7.90
N ILE A 776 -22.30 -43.65 6.87
CA ILE A 776 -21.65 -42.34 7.01
C ILE A 776 -22.64 -41.36 7.63
N SER A 777 -22.20 -40.65 8.68
CA SER A 777 -22.94 -39.55 9.28
C SER A 777 -22.53 -38.19 8.70
N LYS A 778 -23.32 -37.15 8.95
CA LYS A 778 -22.93 -35.77 8.58
C LYS A 778 -21.67 -35.32 9.32
N GLU A 779 -21.47 -35.79 10.54
CA GLU A 779 -20.25 -35.52 11.30
C GLU A 779 -19.01 -36.16 10.62
N ASP A 780 -19.14 -37.37 10.09
CA ASP A 780 -18.04 -38.01 9.33
C ASP A 780 -17.69 -37.22 8.06
N ILE A 781 -18.70 -36.66 7.37
CA ILE A 781 -18.51 -35.78 6.21
C ILE A 781 -17.82 -34.48 6.63
N PHE A 782 -18.21 -33.89 7.76
CA PHE A 782 -17.58 -32.67 8.29
C PHE A 782 -16.07 -32.88 8.51
N TYR A 783 -15.67 -33.97 9.17
CA TYR A 783 -14.25 -34.27 9.37
C TYR A 783 -13.55 -34.74 8.10
N TYR A 784 -14.24 -35.43 7.20
CA TYR A 784 -13.70 -35.75 5.87
C TYR A 784 -13.28 -34.49 5.12
N VAL A 785 -14.14 -33.46 5.11
CA VAL A 785 -13.80 -32.15 4.52
C VAL A 785 -12.54 -31.58 5.17
N TYR A 786 -12.46 -31.62 6.50
CA TYR A 786 -11.29 -31.10 7.21
C TYR A 786 -10.00 -31.84 6.84
N GLY A 787 -10.05 -33.17 6.72
CA GLY A 787 -8.92 -33.99 6.27
C GLY A 787 -8.49 -33.68 4.84
N VAL A 788 -9.42 -33.58 3.89
CA VAL A 788 -9.11 -33.25 2.48
C VAL A 788 -8.47 -31.88 2.36
N LEU A 789 -8.98 -30.87 3.09
CA LEU A 789 -8.41 -29.51 3.10
C LEU A 789 -6.98 -29.45 3.65
N HIS A 790 -6.53 -30.51 4.34
CA HIS A 790 -5.17 -30.64 4.86
C HIS A 790 -4.24 -31.43 3.94
N SER A 791 -4.76 -32.13 2.93
CA SER A 791 -3.96 -32.89 1.97
C SER A 791 -2.92 -31.99 1.27
N PRO A 792 -1.62 -32.33 1.32
CA PRO A 792 -0.59 -31.63 0.57
C PRO A 792 -0.87 -31.65 -0.94
N GLU A 793 -1.26 -32.81 -1.49
CA GLU A 793 -1.60 -32.97 -2.91
C GLU A 793 -2.74 -32.03 -3.33
N TYR A 794 -3.77 -31.88 -2.50
CA TYR A 794 -4.91 -31.00 -2.79
C TYR A 794 -4.49 -29.54 -2.81
N LYS A 795 -3.70 -29.11 -1.81
CA LYS A 795 -3.22 -27.73 -1.69
C LYS A 795 -2.27 -27.35 -2.82
N GLU A 796 -1.38 -28.26 -3.21
CA GLU A 796 -0.39 -28.02 -4.26
C GLU A 796 -1.02 -28.00 -5.65
N ARG A 797 -1.82 -29.02 -6.00
CA ARG A 797 -2.45 -29.11 -7.33
C ARG A 797 -3.44 -27.97 -7.58
N PHE A 798 -4.25 -27.62 -6.58
CA PHE A 798 -5.31 -26.64 -6.71
C PHE A 798 -4.97 -25.29 -6.05
N ALA A 799 -3.68 -24.96 -5.91
CA ALA A 799 -3.23 -23.71 -5.26
C ALA A 799 -3.84 -22.46 -5.92
N ALA A 800 -3.92 -22.44 -7.26
CA ALA A 800 -4.53 -21.35 -8.02
C ALA A 800 -6.04 -21.25 -7.77
N ASP A 801 -6.74 -22.38 -7.79
CA ASP A 801 -8.18 -22.47 -7.52
C ASP A 801 -8.53 -22.03 -6.10
N LEU A 802 -7.83 -22.55 -5.09
CA LEU A 802 -8.03 -22.22 -3.68
C LEU A 802 -7.75 -20.75 -3.36
N LYS A 803 -6.92 -20.09 -4.17
CA LYS A 803 -6.71 -18.66 -4.10
C LYS A 803 -7.86 -17.89 -4.75
N LYS A 804 -8.46 -18.36 -5.84
CA LYS A 804 -9.40 -17.59 -6.66
C LYS A 804 -10.87 -17.83 -6.30
N VAL A 805 -11.23 -19.04 -5.89
CA VAL A 805 -12.61 -19.46 -5.60
C VAL A 805 -12.70 -20.23 -4.28
N LEU A 806 -13.92 -20.44 -3.76
CA LEU A 806 -14.08 -21.26 -2.56
C LEU A 806 -13.69 -22.72 -2.86
N PRO A 807 -13.18 -23.46 -1.86
CA PRO A 807 -12.82 -24.87 -2.02
C PRO A 807 -13.97 -25.71 -2.58
N ARG A 808 -13.64 -26.64 -3.47
CA ARG A 808 -14.58 -27.66 -3.92
C ARG A 808 -14.02 -29.02 -3.53
N ILE A 809 -14.84 -29.82 -2.87
CA ILE A 809 -14.41 -31.04 -2.22
C ILE A 809 -14.56 -32.23 -3.17
N PRO A 810 -13.46 -32.89 -3.55
CA PRO A 810 -13.52 -34.11 -4.35
C PRO A 810 -14.11 -35.27 -3.54
N MET A 811 -14.58 -36.29 -4.25
CA MET A 811 -14.91 -37.60 -3.69
C MET A 811 -13.73 -38.55 -3.94
N VAL A 812 -12.82 -38.66 -2.97
CA VAL A 812 -11.58 -39.46 -3.05
C VAL A 812 -11.83 -40.95 -2.83
N GLN A 813 -10.91 -41.82 -3.25
CA GLN A 813 -11.10 -43.27 -3.13
C GLN A 813 -11.26 -43.76 -1.68
N ASP A 814 -10.45 -43.24 -0.74
CA ASP A 814 -10.44 -43.67 0.66
C ASP A 814 -11.06 -42.63 1.61
N PHE A 815 -12.40 -42.58 1.64
CA PHE A 815 -13.16 -41.67 2.51
C PHE A 815 -12.76 -41.75 4.00
N TRP A 816 -12.61 -42.98 4.52
CA TRP A 816 -12.43 -43.18 5.96
C TRP A 816 -11.06 -42.74 6.45
N SER A 817 -10.01 -42.88 5.65
CA SER A 817 -8.68 -42.37 6.01
C SER A 817 -8.69 -40.84 6.16
N PHE A 818 -9.32 -40.11 5.24
CA PHE A 818 -9.45 -38.66 5.35
C PHE A 818 -10.38 -38.22 6.50
N SER A 819 -11.49 -38.93 6.72
CA SER A 819 -12.40 -38.63 7.84
C SER A 819 -11.74 -38.85 9.21
N LYS A 820 -10.99 -39.96 9.38
CA LYS A 820 -10.24 -40.24 10.61
C LYS A 820 -9.11 -39.24 10.84
N ALA A 821 -8.33 -38.93 9.81
CA ALA A 821 -7.30 -37.90 9.89
C ALA A 821 -7.90 -36.53 10.25
N GLY A 822 -9.05 -36.17 9.66
CA GLY A 822 -9.76 -34.94 10.01
C GLY A 822 -10.23 -34.89 11.46
N ARG A 823 -10.71 -36.01 12.02
CA ARG A 823 -11.07 -36.11 13.46
C ARG A 823 -9.84 -35.95 14.36
N GLU A 824 -8.73 -36.58 13.98
CA GLU A 824 -7.48 -36.51 14.74
C GLU A 824 -6.88 -35.10 14.71
N LEU A 825 -6.82 -34.46 13.53
CA LEU A 825 -6.43 -33.06 13.39
C LEU A 825 -7.32 -32.14 14.22
N ALA A 826 -8.63 -32.35 14.18
CA ALA A 826 -9.55 -31.54 14.97
C ALA A 826 -9.33 -31.68 16.48
N TYR A 827 -9.01 -32.89 16.96
CA TYR A 827 -8.64 -33.10 18.36
C TYR A 827 -7.44 -32.22 18.76
N TRP A 828 -6.34 -32.27 18.00
CA TRP A 828 -5.14 -31.48 18.30
C TRP A 828 -5.39 -29.97 18.23
N HIS A 829 -6.12 -29.52 17.21
CA HIS A 829 -6.37 -28.10 16.98
C HIS A 829 -7.37 -27.47 17.96
N LEU A 830 -8.36 -28.23 18.43
CA LEU A 830 -9.33 -27.74 19.44
C LEU A 830 -8.75 -27.77 20.85
N ASN A 831 -7.92 -28.76 21.16
CA ASN A 831 -7.34 -28.98 22.49
C ASN A 831 -5.91 -28.40 22.63
N TYR A 832 -5.51 -27.47 21.76
CA TYR A 832 -4.16 -26.93 21.74
C TYR A 832 -3.70 -26.29 23.06
N GLU A 833 -4.64 -25.82 23.89
CA GLU A 833 -4.35 -25.26 25.21
C GLU A 833 -4.27 -26.33 26.32
N THR A 834 -4.73 -27.56 26.09
CA THR A 834 -4.91 -28.59 27.14
C THR A 834 -4.16 -29.89 26.91
N VAL A 835 -3.63 -30.12 25.71
CA VAL A 835 -2.79 -31.29 25.41
C VAL A 835 -1.53 -31.33 26.27
N GLU A 836 -0.93 -32.52 26.38
CA GLU A 836 0.35 -32.67 27.06
C GLU A 836 1.44 -31.86 26.34
N PRO A 837 2.23 -31.05 27.07
CA PRO A 837 3.33 -30.29 26.49
C PRO A 837 4.38 -31.17 25.78
N TRP A 838 4.96 -30.69 24.68
CA TRP A 838 6.18 -31.32 24.13
C TRP A 838 7.32 -31.18 25.16
N PRO A 839 8.12 -32.25 25.39
CA PRO A 839 9.22 -32.20 26.35
C PRO A 839 10.37 -31.35 25.80
N LEU A 840 10.32 -30.04 26.09
CA LEU A 840 11.40 -29.09 25.80
C LEU A 840 12.24 -28.83 27.05
N ASP A 841 13.51 -28.52 26.85
CA ASP A 841 14.41 -28.10 27.92
C ASP A 841 14.07 -26.64 28.32
N GLU A 842 13.53 -26.46 29.53
CA GLU A 842 13.23 -25.15 30.12
C GLU A 842 14.43 -24.71 30.99
N ILE A 843 15.22 -23.80 30.44
CA ILE A 843 16.41 -23.25 31.08
C ILE A 843 15.99 -22.01 31.87
N HIS A 844 16.21 -22.09 33.19
CA HIS A 844 15.90 -21.02 34.14
C HIS A 844 17.15 -20.22 34.52
N GLN A 845 17.00 -18.90 34.59
CA GLN A 845 17.99 -17.94 35.08
C GLN A 845 17.33 -17.00 36.10
N GLY A 846 18.13 -16.46 37.02
CA GLY A 846 17.65 -15.55 38.07
C GLY A 846 16.94 -16.25 39.24
N ASP A 847 16.35 -15.44 40.11
CA ASP A 847 15.59 -15.91 41.29
C ASP A 847 14.13 -16.19 40.91
N LEU A 848 13.66 -17.41 41.20
CA LEU A 848 12.30 -17.88 40.92
C LEU A 848 11.22 -17.16 41.75
N GLN A 849 11.60 -16.43 42.80
CA GLN A 849 10.68 -15.70 43.68
C GLN A 849 10.41 -14.26 43.24
N VAL A 850 10.95 -13.82 42.10
CA VAL A 850 10.74 -12.45 41.59
C VAL A 850 9.34 -12.32 41.01
N ASP A 851 8.61 -11.27 41.43
CA ASP A 851 7.37 -10.85 40.77
C ASP A 851 7.62 -10.69 39.27
N ASP A 852 6.72 -11.19 38.42
CA ASP A 852 6.86 -11.22 36.95
C ASP A 852 7.85 -12.26 36.37
N TYR A 853 8.27 -13.28 37.11
CA TYR A 853 9.18 -14.33 36.61
C TYR A 853 8.74 -14.93 35.24
N TYR A 854 7.45 -15.21 35.10
CA TYR A 854 6.84 -15.78 33.88
C TYR A 854 6.23 -14.73 32.94
N ARG A 855 6.41 -13.44 33.22
CA ARG A 855 5.87 -12.38 32.38
C ARG A 855 6.56 -12.34 31.03
N VAL A 856 5.77 -12.34 29.95
CA VAL A 856 6.28 -12.13 28.59
C VAL A 856 6.19 -10.65 28.23
N GLU A 857 7.29 -10.10 27.72
CA GLU A 857 7.26 -8.83 26.99
C GLU A 857 7.24 -9.11 25.49
N LYS A 858 8.25 -9.82 25.00
CA LYS A 858 8.39 -10.20 23.59
C LYS A 858 9.36 -11.36 23.42
N MET A 859 8.85 -12.49 22.95
CA MET A 859 9.65 -13.67 22.64
C MET A 859 10.55 -13.45 21.42
N ARG A 860 11.72 -14.09 21.41
CA ARG A 860 12.64 -14.08 20.27
C ARG A 860 13.31 -15.43 20.08
N PHE A 861 13.72 -15.73 18.85
CA PHE A 861 14.59 -16.86 18.60
C PHE A 861 15.96 -16.66 19.24
N GLY A 862 16.61 -17.78 19.59
CA GLY A 862 18.02 -17.79 19.97
C GLY A 862 18.93 -17.25 18.87
N LYS A 863 20.19 -16.99 19.20
CA LYS A 863 21.20 -16.55 18.22
C LYS A 863 22.06 -17.73 17.79
N GLY A 864 21.97 -18.09 16.52
CA GLY A 864 22.85 -19.07 15.86
C GLY A 864 24.13 -18.44 15.29
N PRO A 865 24.94 -19.23 14.57
CA PRO A 865 26.18 -18.78 13.95
C PRO A 865 25.97 -17.56 13.04
N GLY A 866 26.84 -16.56 13.15
CA GLY A 866 26.76 -15.32 12.36
C GLY A 866 25.56 -14.43 12.71
N GLY A 867 24.92 -14.63 13.87
CA GLY A 867 23.79 -13.80 14.33
C GLY A 867 22.45 -14.14 13.67
N LYS A 868 22.37 -15.24 12.89
CA LYS A 868 21.10 -15.73 12.34
C LYS A 868 20.19 -16.28 13.45
N PRO A 869 18.85 -16.18 13.31
CA PRO A 869 17.93 -16.80 14.26
C PRO A 869 18.14 -18.31 14.34
N ASP A 870 18.35 -18.83 15.55
CA ASP A 870 18.31 -20.26 15.85
C ASP A 870 16.87 -20.66 16.22
N LYS A 871 16.21 -21.40 15.32
CA LYS A 871 14.83 -21.86 15.51
C LYS A 871 14.69 -23.04 16.47
N THR A 872 15.79 -23.62 16.96
CA THR A 872 15.71 -24.69 17.98
C THR A 872 15.54 -24.13 19.39
N THR A 873 15.69 -22.80 19.55
CA THR A 873 15.70 -22.10 20.83
C THR A 873 14.78 -20.87 20.79
N ILE A 874 13.92 -20.72 21.80
CA ILE A 874 13.12 -19.51 22.04
C ILE A 874 13.52 -18.90 23.37
N VAL A 875 14.01 -17.67 23.32
CA VAL A 875 14.16 -16.80 24.49
C VAL A 875 12.78 -16.24 24.81
N TYR A 876 12.19 -16.71 25.91
CA TYR A 876 10.85 -16.32 26.32
C TYR A 876 10.86 -14.94 26.98
N ASN A 877 11.74 -14.76 27.97
CA ASN A 877 12.05 -13.49 28.62
C ASN A 877 13.50 -13.53 29.17
N ALA A 878 13.87 -12.62 30.07
CA ALA A 878 15.21 -12.58 30.67
C ALA A 878 15.53 -13.79 31.58
N ASN A 879 14.50 -14.52 32.04
CA ASN A 879 14.62 -15.57 33.03
C ASN A 879 14.44 -16.97 32.45
N ILE A 880 13.70 -17.12 31.35
CA ILE A 880 13.28 -18.40 30.79
C ILE A 880 13.70 -18.51 29.33
N THR A 881 14.37 -19.60 29.00
CA THR A 881 14.68 -19.99 27.62
C THR A 881 14.21 -21.43 27.37
N LEU A 882 13.49 -21.65 26.27
CA LEU A 882 13.06 -22.97 25.82
C LEU A 882 14.01 -23.45 24.72
N SER A 883 14.58 -24.64 24.86
CA SER A 883 15.46 -25.26 23.86
C SER A 883 15.05 -26.68 23.51
N GLY A 884 15.59 -27.21 22.42
CA GLY A 884 15.24 -28.54 21.91
C GLY A 884 13.99 -28.57 21.02
N ILE A 885 13.60 -27.44 20.43
CA ILE A 885 12.44 -27.37 19.53
C ILE A 885 12.78 -28.09 18.20
N PRO A 886 12.01 -29.12 17.79
CA PRO A 886 12.20 -29.77 16.50
C PRO A 886 11.94 -28.79 15.36
N LEU A 887 12.85 -28.73 14.37
CA LEU A 887 12.69 -27.83 13.22
C LEU A 887 11.45 -28.15 12.37
N GLU A 888 11.07 -29.43 12.31
CA GLU A 888 9.84 -29.91 11.66
C GLU A 888 8.57 -29.27 12.24
N ALA A 889 8.57 -28.84 13.51
CA ALA A 889 7.42 -28.19 14.11
C ALA A 889 7.09 -26.82 13.47
N TYR A 890 8.01 -26.25 12.70
CA TYR A 890 7.78 -25.02 11.94
C TYR A 890 7.14 -25.26 10.56
N ASP A 891 7.06 -26.52 10.09
CA ASP A 891 6.48 -26.88 8.80
C ASP A 891 4.95 -26.75 8.82
N TYR A 892 4.34 -26.90 10.01
CA TYR A 892 2.92 -26.65 10.17
C TYR A 892 2.60 -25.14 10.11
N VAL A 893 2.24 -24.70 8.89
CA VAL A 893 1.90 -23.33 8.57
C VAL A 893 0.38 -23.14 8.50
N VAL A 894 -0.12 -22.14 9.22
CA VAL A 894 -1.51 -21.68 9.15
C VAL A 894 -1.52 -20.18 8.92
N ASN A 895 -2.32 -19.67 7.97
CA ASN A 895 -2.38 -18.25 7.63
C ASN A 895 -0.98 -17.63 7.36
N GLY A 896 -0.08 -18.38 6.72
CA GLY A 896 1.24 -17.96 6.25
C GLY A 896 2.32 -17.73 7.32
N LYS A 897 2.13 -18.24 8.55
CA LYS A 897 3.19 -18.36 9.57
C LYS A 897 3.09 -19.75 10.23
N SER A 898 4.20 -20.24 10.78
CA SER A 898 4.14 -21.45 11.60
C SER A 898 3.27 -21.23 12.84
N ALA A 899 2.66 -22.29 13.38
CA ALA A 899 1.87 -22.22 14.61
C ALA A 899 2.68 -21.61 15.78
N ILE A 900 3.97 -21.94 15.87
CA ILE A 900 4.89 -21.40 16.89
C ILE A 900 5.11 -19.89 16.71
N GLU A 901 5.38 -19.45 15.47
CA GLU A 901 5.57 -18.02 15.18
C GLU A 901 4.30 -17.20 15.42
N TRP A 902 3.10 -17.80 15.32
CA TRP A 902 1.86 -17.14 15.76
C TRP A 902 1.85 -16.87 17.26
N ILE A 903 2.28 -17.81 18.09
CA ILE A 903 2.39 -17.59 19.54
C ILE A 903 3.39 -16.46 19.82
N MET A 904 4.57 -16.51 19.20
CA MET A 904 5.59 -15.47 19.35
C MET A 904 5.12 -14.08 18.88
N ASP A 905 4.32 -14.00 17.82
CA ASP A 905 3.79 -12.76 17.26
C ASP A 905 2.63 -12.18 18.07
N ARG A 906 1.80 -13.02 18.67
CA ARG A 906 0.55 -12.59 19.34
C ARG A 906 0.69 -12.44 20.84
N TYR A 907 1.48 -13.29 21.49
CA TYR A 907 1.73 -13.23 22.93
C TYR A 907 2.95 -12.34 23.21
N GLN A 908 2.81 -11.05 22.85
CA GLN A 908 3.73 -9.98 23.22
C GLN A 908 2.92 -8.79 23.73
N VAL A 909 3.49 -8.01 24.66
CA VAL A 909 2.86 -6.76 25.10
C VAL A 909 2.90 -5.78 23.93
N ALA A 910 1.73 -5.28 23.54
CA ALA A 910 1.58 -4.35 22.43
C ALA A 910 0.75 -3.14 22.86
N THR A 911 1.13 -1.97 22.36
CA THR A 911 0.35 -0.73 22.49
C THR A 911 -0.03 -0.26 21.10
N ASP A 912 -1.33 -0.08 20.88
CA ASP A 912 -1.82 0.52 19.64
C ASP A 912 -1.38 1.98 19.58
N ARG A 913 -0.74 2.38 18.47
CA ARG A 913 -0.09 3.68 18.36
C ARG A 913 -1.08 4.84 18.42
N ASP A 914 -2.24 4.67 17.81
CA ASP A 914 -3.21 5.75 17.60
C ASP A 914 -4.12 5.91 18.82
N SER A 915 -4.68 4.80 19.31
CA SER A 915 -5.55 4.81 20.49
C SER A 915 -4.79 4.86 21.83
N GLY A 916 -3.53 4.43 21.84
CA GLY A 916 -2.75 4.26 23.07
C GLY A 916 -3.18 3.07 23.94
N ILE A 917 -4.08 2.21 23.45
CA ILE A 917 -4.60 1.07 24.20
C ILE A 917 -3.53 -0.04 24.29
N VAL A 918 -3.29 -0.52 25.50
CA VAL A 918 -2.38 -1.65 25.77
C VAL A 918 -3.14 -2.98 25.70
N ASN A 919 -2.55 -3.95 25.01
CA ASN A 919 -3.01 -5.33 24.96
C ASN A 919 -1.90 -6.22 25.55
N ASP A 920 -2.14 -6.74 26.76
CA ASP A 920 -1.17 -7.48 27.54
C ASP A 920 -1.56 -8.97 27.65
N PRO A 921 -0.84 -9.90 27.01
CA PRO A 921 -1.14 -11.34 27.05
C PRO A 921 -1.06 -11.95 28.44
N ASN A 922 -0.30 -11.35 29.36
CA ASN A 922 -0.16 -11.84 30.73
C ASN A 922 -1.45 -11.69 31.55
N GLN A 923 -2.44 -10.95 31.05
CA GLN A 923 -3.74 -10.76 31.67
C GLN A 923 -4.82 -11.72 31.14
N TRP A 924 -4.44 -12.70 30.32
CA TRP A 924 -5.36 -13.69 29.76
C TRP A 924 -5.74 -14.80 30.74
N SER A 925 -4.78 -15.26 31.55
CA SER A 925 -4.92 -16.38 32.47
C SER A 925 -4.37 -16.01 33.83
N ASP A 926 -5.01 -16.53 34.89
CA ASP A 926 -4.51 -16.41 36.26
C ASP A 926 -3.29 -17.33 36.51
N ASP A 927 -3.05 -18.31 35.63
CA ASP A 927 -1.85 -19.14 35.67
C ASP A 927 -0.67 -18.41 34.99
N PRO A 928 0.36 -17.99 35.74
CA PRO A 928 1.52 -17.29 35.17
C PRO A 928 2.29 -18.14 34.15
N ARG A 929 2.22 -19.48 34.25
CA ARG A 929 2.91 -20.39 33.34
C ARG A 929 2.16 -20.64 32.03
N TYR A 930 0.92 -20.15 31.92
CA TYR A 930 0.04 -20.40 30.79
C TYR A 930 0.74 -20.24 29.43
N ILE A 931 1.46 -19.14 29.21
CA ILE A 931 2.07 -18.83 27.91
C ILE A 931 3.30 -19.71 27.64
N VAL A 932 4.13 -19.99 28.65
CA VAL A 932 5.30 -20.87 28.53
C VAL A 932 4.86 -22.28 28.16
N ASP A 933 3.87 -22.81 28.86
CA ASP A 933 3.36 -24.15 28.62
C ASP A 933 2.58 -24.22 27.29
N LEU A 934 1.90 -23.13 26.89
CA LEU A 934 1.25 -23.01 25.58
C LEU A 934 2.24 -23.19 24.42
N ILE A 935 3.46 -22.63 24.50
CA ILE A 935 4.49 -22.82 23.47
C ILE A 935 4.81 -24.30 23.31
N LYS A 936 5.06 -25.00 24.43
CA LYS A 936 5.37 -26.43 24.43
C LYS A 936 4.20 -27.26 23.87
N ARG A 937 2.97 -26.90 24.20
CA ARG A 937 1.76 -27.54 23.66
C ARG A 937 1.62 -27.29 22.16
N ILE A 938 1.94 -26.11 21.67
CA ILE A 938 1.90 -25.81 20.23
C ILE A 938 2.99 -26.55 19.45
N VAL A 939 4.16 -26.80 20.05
CA VAL A 939 5.15 -27.71 19.46
C VAL A 939 4.58 -29.12 19.33
N ARG A 940 3.87 -29.62 20.36
CA ARG A 940 3.14 -30.90 20.31
C ARG A 940 2.11 -30.93 19.19
N VAL A 941 1.22 -29.94 19.15
CA VAL A 941 0.20 -29.83 18.09
C VAL A 941 0.84 -29.84 16.71
N SER A 942 1.90 -29.07 16.49
CA SER A 942 2.56 -28.96 15.18
C SER A 942 3.15 -30.29 14.73
N MET A 943 3.87 -31.00 15.62
CA MET A 943 4.47 -32.29 15.30
C MET A 943 3.43 -33.39 15.04
N GLU A 944 2.33 -33.41 15.80
CA GLU A 944 1.25 -34.38 15.55
C GLU A 944 0.49 -34.07 14.27
N THR A 945 0.27 -32.79 13.96
CA THR A 945 -0.28 -32.38 12.68
C THR A 945 0.59 -32.89 11.53
N GLU A 946 1.91 -32.64 11.54
CA GLU A 946 2.82 -33.12 10.50
C GLU A 946 2.85 -34.66 10.39
N ARG A 947 2.80 -35.38 11.52
CA ARG A 947 2.68 -36.85 11.51
C ARG A 947 1.41 -37.31 10.79
N ILE A 948 0.27 -36.65 11.02
CA ILE A 948 -1.00 -36.99 10.37
C ILE A 948 -0.93 -36.66 8.87
N LEU A 949 -0.39 -35.51 8.49
CA LEU A 949 -0.27 -35.10 7.09
C LEU A 949 0.58 -36.09 6.28
N LYS A 950 1.71 -36.55 6.84
CA LYS A 950 2.58 -37.54 6.21
C LYS A 950 1.93 -38.93 6.08
N GLY A 951 0.90 -39.21 6.88
CA GLY A 951 0.13 -40.45 6.83
C GLY A 951 -1.08 -40.44 5.91
N LEU A 952 -1.42 -39.30 5.29
CA LEU A 952 -2.57 -39.20 4.38
C LEU A 952 -2.30 -39.96 3.07
N PRO A 953 -3.27 -40.75 2.56
CA PRO A 953 -3.16 -41.37 1.25
C PRO A 953 -3.27 -40.32 0.12
N GLY A 954 -2.84 -40.69 -1.08
CA GLY A 954 -3.09 -39.87 -2.28
C GLY A 954 -4.59 -39.73 -2.58
N LEU A 955 -4.99 -38.63 -3.24
CA LEU A 955 -6.39 -38.32 -3.50
C LEU A 955 -7.02 -39.23 -4.57
N GLY A 956 -6.20 -39.79 -5.47
CA GLY A 956 -6.65 -40.67 -6.56
C GLY A 956 -7.54 -39.95 -7.59
N LEU A 957 -7.21 -38.68 -7.89
CA LEU A 957 -7.94 -37.83 -8.83
C LEU A 957 -7.37 -37.99 -10.25
N GLU A 958 -7.95 -38.91 -11.02
CA GLU A 958 -7.70 -39.05 -12.46
C GLU A 958 -8.38 -37.94 -13.28
#